data_AF-A0AAW1BNN2-F1
#
_entry.id   AF-A0AAW1BNN2-F1
#
_cell.length_a   1.000
_cell.length_b   1.000
_cell.length_c   1.000
_cell.angle_alpha   90.00
_cell.angle_beta   90.00
_cell.angle_gamma   90.00
#
_symmetry.space_group_name_H-M   'P 1'
#
loop_
_entity.id
_entity.type
_entity.pdbx_description
1 polymer ?
#
loop_
_entity_poly.entity_id
_entity_poly.type
_entity_poly.pdbx_seq_one_letter_code
_entity_poly.pdbx_strand_id
1 'polypeptide(L)'
;MSAMGTLAFDEYGRPFLILKDQERKTRTTGLEALKSHIMAAKAVANTLRTSLGPNGLDKMMVDKDGDVTVTNDGATILNMMDVEHQIAKLMVELAKSQDDEIGDGTTGVVVLAGALLEQAEHLLDRGIHPIRIADGYEQAARIAIENLDKISDSFLVDPENTEPLIQTAKTTLGSKIINRCHRQMAEIAVNAILTVADMDRRDVDFELIKVQGKVGGRLEDTQLIKGVIVDKDFSHPQMPKEVKDAKIAILTCPFEPPKPKTKHKLDVTCVEDFKALQQYEKEKFDEMVKQIKDTGANLAICQWGFDDEANHLLLQNELPAVRWVGGPEIELIAIATGGRIVPRFCELTPEKLGFAGIVREISFGTTKDKMLVIEQCQNSRAVTIFIRGGNKMIIEEAKRSLHDALCVIRNLVRDNRIVYGGGASEISCALAVSEAADKCPSLEQYAMRAFADALEVIPFALSENSGMNPIQTMTAVRARQVTENNPALGIDCLRKGTNDMKEQNVIETLLGKKQQISLATQMVRMILKIDDIRKPEKERERKERERGRERKEGERRGEERERERKGGRRGREGKRGKRGRGKRERERKEREKEGERERKERGEERGRGKREGEGGGKREEREEREREREREEKEREKERKRERGEERGRGGEESGERKERGRRKRGARKRGREREG
;
A
#
# COMPACT_ATOMS: atom_id res chain seq x y z
N MET A 1 29.34 -9.77 -24.82
CA MET A 1 29.38 -9.59 -26.28
C MET A 1 30.27 -8.39 -26.55
N SER A 2 31.40 -8.62 -27.20
CA SER A 2 32.42 -7.61 -27.48
C SER A 2 31.86 -6.51 -28.40
N ALA A 3 32.11 -5.25 -28.08
CA ALA A 3 31.75 -4.13 -28.94
C ALA A 3 32.63 -4.19 -30.20
N MET A 4 32.05 -4.54 -31.35
CA MET A 4 32.73 -4.47 -32.64
C MET A 4 32.94 -3.00 -33.02
N GLY A 5 34.12 -2.46 -32.71
CA GLY A 5 34.60 -1.20 -33.30
C GLY A 5 35.18 -1.46 -34.69
N THR A 6 34.88 -0.59 -35.66
CA THR A 6 35.52 -0.62 -36.97
C THR A 6 36.78 0.25 -36.90
N LEU A 7 37.94 -0.32 -37.25
CA LEU A 7 39.19 0.43 -37.32
C LEU A 7 39.22 1.20 -38.65
N ALA A 8 39.30 2.52 -38.59
CA ALA A 8 39.40 3.40 -39.76
C ALA A 8 40.70 4.20 -39.71
N PHE A 9 41.15 4.69 -40.85
CA PHE A 9 42.39 5.46 -40.98
C PHE A 9 42.07 6.84 -41.58
N ASP A 10 42.75 7.89 -41.10
CA ASP A 10 42.65 9.23 -41.71
C ASP A 10 43.47 9.30 -43.02
N GLU A 11 43.39 10.44 -43.74
CA GLU A 11 44.15 10.68 -44.98
C GLU A 11 45.68 10.61 -44.79
N TYR A 12 46.16 10.64 -43.54
CA TYR A 12 47.56 10.54 -43.15
C TYR A 12 47.93 9.17 -42.54
N GLY A 13 47.04 8.17 -42.65
CA GLY A 13 47.28 6.79 -42.20
C GLY A 13 47.23 6.58 -40.69
N ARG A 14 46.70 7.52 -39.90
CA ARG A 14 46.57 7.36 -38.44
C ARG A 14 45.32 6.53 -38.11
N PRO A 15 45.45 5.41 -37.38
CA PRO A 15 44.29 4.59 -37.01
C PRO A 15 43.45 5.27 -35.93
N PHE A 16 42.14 5.36 -36.14
CA PHE A 16 41.15 5.70 -35.12
C PHE A 16 40.03 4.65 -35.09
N LEU A 17 39.52 4.36 -33.89
CA LEU A 17 38.53 3.31 -33.67
C LEU A 17 37.11 3.90 -33.69
N ILE A 18 36.31 3.55 -34.69
CA ILE A 18 34.89 3.95 -34.75
C ILE A 18 34.08 2.92 -33.96
N LEU A 19 33.66 3.30 -32.75
CA LEU A 19 32.77 2.50 -31.92
C LEU A 19 31.31 2.73 -32.35
N LYS A 20 30.69 1.76 -33.04
CA LYS A 20 29.26 1.81 -33.45
C LYS A 20 28.25 2.09 -32.33
N ASP A 21 28.64 1.86 -31.06
CA ASP A 21 27.80 2.13 -29.90
C ASP A 21 27.82 3.60 -29.44
N GLN A 22 28.66 4.48 -30.00
CA GLN A 22 28.67 5.92 -29.67
C GLN A 22 27.58 6.70 -30.41
N GLU A 23 27.27 6.35 -31.66
CA GLU A 23 26.18 7.00 -32.43
C GLU A 23 24.79 6.73 -31.84
N ARG A 24 24.63 5.60 -31.13
CA ARG A 24 23.36 5.16 -30.50
C ARG A 24 23.18 5.63 -29.07
N LYS A 25 23.81 6.73 -28.66
CA LYS A 25 23.71 7.25 -27.30
C LYS A 25 23.34 8.72 -27.35
N THR A 26 22.18 9.06 -26.81
CA THR A 26 21.87 10.47 -26.57
C THR A 26 22.69 10.94 -25.39
N ARG A 27 23.45 12.01 -25.61
CA ARG A 27 24.31 12.64 -24.60
C ARG A 27 23.83 14.06 -24.37
N THR A 28 23.56 14.40 -23.12
CA THR A 28 23.28 15.78 -22.70
C THR A 28 24.40 16.19 -21.75
N THR A 29 25.01 17.35 -21.98
CA THR A 29 26.23 17.77 -21.26
C THR A 29 26.11 19.16 -20.67
N GLY A 30 26.79 19.37 -19.54
CA GLY A 30 26.99 20.67 -18.92
C GLY A 30 25.70 21.30 -18.41
N LEU A 31 25.50 22.58 -18.73
CA LEU A 31 24.41 23.40 -18.19
C LEU A 31 23.02 22.92 -18.65
N GLU A 32 22.91 22.37 -19.86
CA GLU A 32 21.65 21.83 -20.38
C GLU A 32 21.20 20.58 -19.60
N ALA A 33 22.15 19.72 -19.21
CA ALA A 33 21.87 18.55 -18.38
C ALA A 33 21.37 18.98 -17.00
N LEU A 34 22.04 19.96 -16.38
CA LEU A 34 21.63 20.51 -15.08
C LEU A 34 20.25 21.16 -15.13
N LYS A 35 19.94 21.96 -16.17
CA LYS A 35 18.59 22.53 -16.34
C LYS A 35 17.52 21.45 -16.51
N SER A 36 17.82 20.39 -17.29
CA SER A 36 16.90 19.25 -17.41
C SER A 36 16.70 18.53 -16.07
N HIS A 37 17.74 18.43 -15.24
CA HIS A 37 17.66 17.84 -13.90
C HIS A 37 16.77 18.66 -12.96
N ILE A 38 16.99 19.97 -12.92
CA ILE A 38 16.23 20.91 -12.08
C ILE A 38 14.77 20.91 -12.52
N MET A 39 14.48 20.96 -13.82
CA MET A 39 13.10 20.92 -14.33
C MET A 39 12.36 19.66 -13.88
N ALA A 40 13.01 18.49 -13.93
CA ALA A 40 12.41 17.24 -13.49
C ALA A 40 12.13 17.23 -11.97
N ALA A 41 13.09 17.69 -11.16
CA ALA A 41 12.91 17.77 -9.71
C ALA A 41 11.81 18.78 -9.33
N LYS A 42 11.78 19.95 -9.99
CA LYS A 42 10.77 21.00 -9.81
C LYS A 42 9.36 20.50 -10.13
N ALA A 43 9.19 19.72 -11.19
CA ALA A 43 7.90 19.13 -11.54
C ALA A 43 7.37 18.20 -10.43
N VAL A 44 8.26 17.37 -9.86
CA VAL A 44 7.93 16.48 -8.73
C VAL A 44 7.58 17.29 -7.48
N ALA A 45 8.42 18.27 -7.12
CA ALA A 45 8.19 19.13 -5.97
C ALA A 45 6.88 19.93 -6.06
N ASN A 46 6.57 20.51 -7.22
CA ASN A 46 5.31 21.24 -7.44
C ASN A 46 4.08 20.34 -7.32
N THR A 47 4.20 19.06 -7.67
CA THR A 47 3.09 18.11 -7.53
C THR A 47 2.76 17.85 -6.06
N LEU A 48 3.78 17.78 -5.21
CA LEU A 48 3.62 17.57 -3.76
C LEU A 48 3.37 18.86 -2.98
N ARG A 49 3.74 20.03 -3.50
CA ARG A 49 3.59 21.33 -2.80
C ARG A 49 2.18 21.57 -2.29
N THR A 50 1.16 21.19 -3.08
CA THR A 50 -0.25 21.36 -2.71
C THR A 50 -0.75 20.39 -1.63
N SER A 51 0.05 19.39 -1.26
CA SER A 51 -0.26 18.41 -0.21
C SER A 51 0.40 18.77 1.12
N LEU A 52 1.18 19.85 1.19
CA LEU A 52 1.87 20.26 2.40
C LEU A 52 0.92 20.95 3.40
N GLY A 53 0.99 20.55 4.68
CA GLY A 53 0.29 21.19 5.79
C GLY A 53 -1.12 20.65 6.07
N PRO A 54 -1.81 21.18 7.09
CA PRO A 54 -3.11 20.67 7.51
C PRO A 54 -4.24 20.89 6.50
N ASN A 55 -4.08 21.89 5.62
CA ASN A 55 -4.97 22.16 4.49
C ASN A 55 -4.43 21.59 3.17
N GLY A 56 -3.44 20.70 3.22
CA GLY A 56 -2.90 20.01 2.06
C GLY A 56 -3.96 19.09 1.44
N LEU A 57 -4.02 19.07 0.12
CA LEU A 57 -4.98 18.24 -0.62
C LEU A 57 -4.40 16.86 -0.92
N ASP A 58 -5.22 15.83 -0.69
CA ASP A 58 -4.88 14.44 -1.04
C ASP A 58 -4.74 14.26 -2.55
N LYS A 59 -3.91 13.31 -2.95
CA LYS A 59 -3.72 12.92 -4.35
C LYS A 59 -4.39 11.58 -4.62
N MET A 60 -5.17 11.55 -5.69
CA MET A 60 -5.77 10.32 -6.21
C MET A 60 -4.82 9.70 -7.23
N MET A 61 -4.28 8.53 -6.88
CA MET A 61 -3.41 7.72 -7.71
C MET A 61 -4.18 6.51 -8.23
N VAL A 62 -3.97 6.16 -9.49
CA VAL A 62 -4.54 4.97 -10.11
C VAL A 62 -3.38 4.09 -10.55
N ASP A 63 -3.32 2.88 -10.01
CA ASP A 63 -2.28 1.91 -10.34
C ASP A 63 -2.50 1.33 -11.74
N LYS A 64 -1.48 0.64 -12.27
CA LYS A 64 -1.50 -0.07 -13.56
C LYS A 64 -2.59 -1.14 -13.61
N ASP A 65 -2.92 -1.71 -12.46
CA ASP A 65 -3.99 -2.70 -12.29
C ASP A 65 -5.40 -2.07 -12.14
N GLY A 66 -5.49 -0.74 -12.09
CA GLY A 66 -6.74 0.01 -11.94
C GLY A 66 -7.19 0.22 -10.50
N ASP A 67 -6.38 -0.19 -9.52
CA ASP A 67 -6.64 0.09 -8.11
C ASP A 67 -6.44 1.57 -7.82
N VAL A 68 -7.45 2.17 -7.19
CA VAL A 68 -7.42 3.57 -6.78
C VAL A 68 -6.86 3.65 -5.38
N THR A 69 -5.92 4.58 -5.15
CA THR A 69 -5.46 4.98 -3.83
C THR A 69 -5.59 6.49 -3.70
N VAL A 70 -6.16 6.97 -2.61
CA VAL A 70 -6.17 8.40 -2.25
C VAL A 70 -5.34 8.56 -0.99
N THR A 71 -4.33 9.42 -1.04
CA THR A 71 -3.40 9.62 0.08
C THR A 71 -2.80 11.01 0.07
N ASN A 72 -2.40 11.49 1.25
CA ASN A 72 -1.65 12.72 1.41
C ASN A 72 -0.13 12.48 1.51
N ASP A 73 0.28 11.25 1.86
CA ASP A 73 1.67 10.94 2.12
C ASP A 73 2.55 11.04 0.86
N GLY A 74 3.58 11.87 0.93
CA GLY A 74 4.49 12.17 -0.17
C GLY A 74 5.28 10.95 -0.64
N ALA A 75 5.75 10.11 0.29
CA ALA A 75 6.52 8.92 -0.05
C ALA A 75 5.66 7.92 -0.83
N THR A 76 4.43 7.68 -0.37
CA THR A 76 3.46 6.83 -1.05
C THR A 76 3.08 7.37 -2.44
N ILE A 77 2.79 8.68 -2.55
CA ILE A 77 2.45 9.31 -3.84
C ILE A 77 3.57 9.10 -4.86
N LEU A 78 4.83 9.32 -4.44
CA LEU A 78 5.99 9.19 -5.31
C LEU A 78 6.30 7.74 -5.68
N ASN A 79 6.10 6.79 -4.76
CA ASN A 79 6.27 5.37 -5.03
C ASN A 79 5.25 4.83 -6.04
N MET A 80 4.03 5.37 -6.04
CA MET A 80 2.98 5.00 -7.01
C MET A 80 3.14 5.71 -8.36
N MET A 81 3.91 6.79 -8.42
CA MET A 81 4.13 7.56 -9.64
C MET A 81 5.15 6.89 -10.56
N ASP A 82 4.79 6.60 -11.80
CA ASP A 82 5.72 6.03 -12.78
C ASP A 82 6.66 7.11 -13.33
N VAL A 83 7.80 7.30 -12.65
CA VAL A 83 8.80 8.31 -12.99
C VAL A 83 9.85 7.80 -13.99
N GLU A 84 9.90 8.40 -15.18
CA GLU A 84 10.90 8.03 -16.20
C GLU A 84 12.27 8.70 -15.98
N HIS A 85 12.29 9.93 -15.45
CA HIS A 85 13.51 10.71 -15.31
C HIS A 85 14.33 10.24 -14.09
N GLN A 86 15.65 10.08 -14.25
CA GLN A 86 16.51 9.53 -13.17
C GLN A 86 16.54 10.43 -11.93
N ILE A 87 16.53 11.75 -12.12
CA ILE A 87 16.45 12.69 -11.00
C ILE A 87 15.11 12.57 -10.25
N ALA A 88 14.01 12.33 -10.96
CA ALA A 88 12.73 12.11 -10.29
C ALA A 88 12.76 10.82 -9.45
N LYS A 89 13.44 9.77 -9.91
CA LYS A 89 13.69 8.55 -9.11
C LYS A 89 14.50 8.84 -7.85
N LEU A 90 15.53 9.68 -7.94
CA LEU A 90 16.28 10.13 -6.75
C LEU A 90 15.38 10.90 -5.76
N MET A 91 14.43 11.71 -6.24
CA MET A 91 13.45 12.36 -5.36
C MET A 91 12.50 11.36 -4.69
N VAL A 92 12.15 10.25 -5.36
CA VAL A 92 11.36 9.15 -4.75
C VAL A 92 12.17 8.47 -3.64
N GLU A 93 13.43 8.15 -3.90
CA GLU A 93 14.33 7.54 -2.91
C GLU A 93 14.59 8.48 -1.72
N LEU A 94 14.67 9.79 -1.95
CA LEU A 94 14.76 10.81 -0.91
C LEU A 94 13.55 10.78 0.03
N ALA A 95 12.34 10.81 -0.53
CA ALA A 95 11.11 10.78 0.25
C ALA A 95 10.98 9.48 1.05
N LYS A 96 11.36 8.35 0.44
CA LYS A 96 11.38 7.05 1.10
C LYS A 96 12.39 6.99 2.24
N SER A 97 13.58 7.58 2.07
CA SER A 97 14.60 7.59 3.14
C SER A 97 14.12 8.39 4.35
N GLN A 98 13.42 9.51 4.13
CA GLN A 98 12.79 10.29 5.20
C GLN A 98 11.68 9.50 5.92
N ASP A 99 10.89 8.73 5.17
CA ASP A 99 9.84 7.86 5.70
C ASP A 99 10.41 6.73 6.58
N ASP A 100 11.42 6.02 6.09
CA ASP A 100 12.06 4.90 6.82
C ASP A 100 12.77 5.35 8.11
N GLU A 101 13.36 6.56 8.14
CA GLU A 101 14.11 7.06 9.29
C GLU A 101 13.26 7.83 10.31
N ILE A 102 12.41 8.75 9.85
CA ILE A 102 11.65 9.69 10.69
C ILE A 102 10.14 9.39 10.64
N GLY A 103 9.62 8.93 9.49
CA GLY A 103 8.21 8.66 9.22
C GLY A 103 7.32 9.88 8.95
N ASP A 104 7.80 11.10 9.20
CA ASP A 104 7.06 12.33 8.89
C ASP A 104 7.92 13.30 8.09
N GLY A 105 7.28 14.21 7.36
CA GLY A 105 7.93 15.21 6.52
C GLY A 105 8.40 14.71 5.15
N THR A 106 7.83 13.62 4.67
CA THR A 106 8.09 13.04 3.33
C THR A 106 7.79 14.04 2.20
N THR A 107 6.76 14.87 2.36
CA THR A 107 6.42 15.95 1.42
C THR A 107 7.38 17.15 1.56
N GLY A 108 7.66 17.55 2.79
CA GLY A 108 8.50 18.72 3.11
C GLY A 108 9.92 18.59 2.56
N VAL A 109 10.55 17.42 2.70
CA VAL A 109 11.92 17.18 2.22
C VAL A 109 12.03 17.32 0.69
N VAL A 110 11.02 16.86 -0.06
CA VAL A 110 10.98 16.94 -1.53
C VAL A 110 10.73 18.38 -1.99
N VAL A 111 9.84 19.11 -1.30
CA VAL A 111 9.56 20.51 -1.60
C VAL A 111 10.79 21.38 -1.34
N LEU A 112 11.48 21.19 -0.22
CA LEU A 112 12.71 21.90 0.11
C LEU A 112 13.82 21.63 -0.90
N ALA A 113 14.03 20.36 -1.25
CA ALA A 113 14.95 19.94 -2.29
C ALA A 113 14.67 20.59 -3.66
N GLY A 114 13.39 20.63 -4.07
CA GLY A 114 12.97 21.28 -5.30
C GLY A 114 13.22 22.78 -5.29
N ALA A 115 12.94 23.45 -4.17
CA ALA A 115 13.20 24.87 -3.97
C ALA A 115 14.70 25.20 -4.04
N LEU A 116 15.55 24.41 -3.40
CA LEU A 116 17.00 24.57 -3.44
C LEU A 116 17.57 24.43 -4.87
N LEU A 117 17.02 23.51 -5.67
CA LEU A 117 17.39 23.32 -7.07
C LEU A 117 16.90 24.47 -7.96
N GLU A 118 15.71 25.00 -7.70
CA GLU A 118 15.19 26.18 -8.40
C GLU A 118 16.06 27.42 -8.11
N GLN A 119 16.43 27.63 -6.85
CA GLN A 119 17.36 28.72 -6.50
C GLN A 119 18.76 28.50 -7.09
N ALA A 120 19.21 27.24 -7.19
CA ALA A 120 20.47 26.91 -7.85
C ALA A 120 20.44 27.25 -9.35
N GLU A 121 19.29 27.10 -10.03
CA GLU A 121 19.13 27.50 -11.44
C GLU A 121 19.43 28.99 -11.63
N HIS A 122 18.90 29.85 -10.75
CA HIS A 122 19.16 31.29 -10.80
C HIS A 122 20.63 31.65 -10.59
N LEU A 123 21.33 30.90 -9.73
CA LEU A 123 22.77 31.08 -9.51
C LEU A 123 23.61 30.57 -10.69
N LEU A 124 23.20 29.47 -11.33
CA LEU A 124 23.82 28.93 -12.54
C LEU A 124 23.69 29.91 -13.71
N ASP A 125 22.52 30.55 -13.87
CA ASP A 125 22.29 31.57 -14.89
C ASP A 125 23.15 32.83 -14.67
N ARG A 126 23.52 33.13 -13.42
CA ARG A 126 24.51 34.17 -13.07
C ARG A 126 25.96 33.73 -13.29
N GLY A 127 26.21 32.50 -13.75
CA GLY A 127 27.53 31.97 -14.05
C GLY A 127 28.28 31.41 -12.84
N ILE A 128 27.60 31.16 -11.71
CA ILE A 128 28.24 30.53 -10.54
C ILE A 128 28.40 29.03 -10.79
N HIS A 129 29.59 28.49 -10.51
CA HIS A 129 29.88 27.08 -10.72
C HIS A 129 29.06 26.16 -9.79
N PRO A 130 28.44 25.06 -10.29
CA PRO A 130 27.55 24.18 -9.50
C PRO A 130 28.19 23.63 -8.22
N ILE A 131 29.48 23.28 -8.28
CA ILE A 131 30.22 22.77 -7.11
C ILE A 131 30.28 23.82 -5.99
N ARG A 132 30.51 25.10 -6.32
CA ARG A 132 30.55 26.18 -5.32
C ARG A 132 29.19 26.43 -4.69
N ILE A 133 28.11 26.27 -5.46
CA ILE A 133 26.74 26.33 -4.94
C ILE A 133 26.52 25.19 -3.95
N ALA A 134 26.93 23.97 -4.32
CA ALA A 134 26.79 22.80 -3.46
C ALA A 134 27.58 22.92 -2.15
N ASP A 135 28.81 23.43 -2.19
CA ASP A 135 29.64 23.65 -0.99
C ASP A 135 29.03 24.76 -0.10
N GLY A 136 28.53 25.84 -0.70
CA GLY A 136 27.85 26.91 0.04
C GLY A 136 26.52 26.47 0.68
N TYR A 137 25.75 25.60 0.01
CA TYR A 137 24.55 24.98 0.58
C TYR A 137 24.87 24.07 1.76
N GLU A 138 25.98 23.32 1.70
CA GLU A 138 26.40 22.47 2.82
C GLU A 138 26.76 23.31 4.06
N GLN A 139 27.43 24.45 3.86
CA GLN A 139 27.72 25.38 4.95
C GLN A 139 26.45 26.03 5.52
N ALA A 140 25.52 26.45 4.64
CA ALA A 140 24.23 27.00 5.06
C ALA A 140 23.40 25.99 5.87
N ALA A 141 23.36 24.73 5.43
CA ALA A 141 22.66 23.66 6.13
C ALA A 141 23.21 23.42 7.55
N ARG A 142 24.53 23.45 7.73
CA ARG A 142 25.16 23.33 9.06
C ARG A 142 24.70 24.45 10.00
N ILE A 143 24.71 25.70 9.51
CA ILE A 143 24.27 26.88 10.28
C ILE A 143 22.78 26.77 10.63
N ALA A 144 21.95 26.31 9.69
CA ALA A 144 20.52 26.08 9.95
C ALA A 144 20.30 25.01 11.02
N ILE A 145 21.02 23.89 10.96
CA ILE A 145 20.94 22.81 11.95
C ILE A 145 21.39 23.28 13.34
N GLU A 146 22.47 24.08 13.42
CA GLU A 146 22.92 24.69 14.67
C GLU A 146 21.89 25.69 15.23
N ASN A 147 21.19 26.42 14.37
CA ASN A 147 20.10 27.30 14.78
C ASN A 147 18.90 26.51 15.32
N LEU A 148 18.56 25.39 14.69
CA LEU A 148 17.51 24.48 15.17
C LEU A 148 17.80 23.97 16.59
N ASP A 149 19.06 23.67 16.92
CA ASP A 149 19.45 23.31 18.29
C ASP A 149 19.20 24.45 19.29
N LYS A 150 19.46 25.70 18.90
CA LYS A 150 19.29 26.87 19.78
C LYS A 150 17.82 27.22 20.05
N ILE A 151 16.95 27.02 19.07
CA ILE A 151 15.51 27.31 19.19
C ILE A 151 14.71 26.15 19.78
N SER A 152 15.35 24.99 19.97
CA SER A 152 14.65 23.80 20.45
C SER A 152 14.24 23.92 21.91
N ASP A 153 13.01 23.53 22.19
CA ASP A 153 12.52 23.31 23.55
C ASP A 153 12.64 21.82 23.88
N SER A 154 12.66 21.46 25.17
CA SER A 154 12.69 20.05 25.60
C SER A 154 11.47 19.72 26.42
N PHE A 155 10.85 18.58 26.13
CA PHE A 155 9.84 17.98 27.00
C PHE A 155 10.45 16.84 27.79
N LEU A 156 10.07 16.70 29.07
CA LEU A 156 10.36 15.48 29.79
C LEU A 156 9.33 14.44 29.35
N VAL A 157 9.81 13.32 28.77
CA VAL A 157 8.97 12.17 28.46
C VAL A 157 8.70 11.46 29.78
N ASP A 158 7.62 11.84 30.44
CA ASP A 158 7.15 11.21 31.66
C ASP A 158 5.99 10.26 31.31
N PRO A 159 6.03 8.97 31.73
CA PRO A 159 4.91 8.05 31.60
C PRO A 159 3.59 8.59 32.18
N GLU A 160 3.65 9.45 33.20
CA GLU A 160 2.48 10.04 33.86
C GLU A 160 1.93 11.26 33.10
N ASN A 161 2.76 11.98 32.34
CA ASN A 161 2.35 13.16 31.57
C ASN A 161 2.52 12.94 30.06
N THR A 162 1.53 12.28 29.48
CA THR A 162 1.51 11.94 28.05
C THR A 162 0.96 13.06 27.14
N GLU A 163 0.47 14.16 27.71
CA GLU A 163 -0.20 15.23 26.95
C GLU A 163 0.71 15.87 25.88
N PRO A 164 2.01 16.17 26.13
CA PRO A 164 2.90 16.71 25.08
C PRO A 164 3.11 15.73 23.90
N LEU A 165 3.15 14.42 24.17
CA LEU A 165 3.24 13.38 23.15
C LEU A 165 1.95 13.32 22.32
N ILE A 166 0.80 13.39 22.99
CA ILE A 166 -0.52 13.42 22.35
C ILE A 166 -0.66 14.65 21.46
N GLN A 167 -0.21 15.82 21.94
CA GLN A 167 -0.23 17.06 21.17
C GLN A 167 0.64 16.97 19.91
N THR A 168 1.85 16.42 20.02
CA THR A 168 2.74 16.24 18.88
C THR A 168 2.15 15.26 17.86
N ALA A 169 1.64 14.12 18.31
CA ALA A 169 0.97 13.14 17.45
C ALA A 169 -0.29 13.74 16.79
N LYS A 170 -1.01 14.62 17.50
CA LYS A 170 -2.15 15.36 16.96
C LYS A 170 -1.73 16.33 15.86
N THR A 171 -0.58 16.98 15.95
CA THR A 171 -0.04 17.81 14.85
C THR A 171 0.16 16.97 13.59
N THR A 172 0.83 15.81 13.69
CA THR A 172 1.07 14.90 12.55
C THR A 172 -0.20 14.29 11.96
N LEU A 173 -1.18 13.96 12.79
CA LEU A 173 -2.48 13.42 12.35
C LEU A 173 -3.43 14.50 11.79
N GLY A 174 -3.20 15.77 12.12
CA GLY A 174 -4.07 16.89 11.78
C GLY A 174 -4.14 17.20 10.28
N SER A 175 -3.13 16.81 9.50
CA SER A 175 -3.06 17.00 8.06
C SER A 175 -3.67 15.88 7.22
N LYS A 176 -4.26 14.86 7.85
CA LYS A 176 -4.69 13.63 7.18
C LYS A 176 -6.20 13.42 7.32
N ILE A 177 -6.72 12.41 6.60
CA ILE A 177 -8.16 12.03 6.60
C ILE A 177 -8.70 11.80 8.03
N ILE A 178 -7.83 11.44 8.99
CA ILE A 178 -8.18 11.20 10.40
C ILE A 178 -8.47 12.48 11.19
N ASN A 179 -8.49 13.67 10.58
CA ASN A 179 -8.71 14.92 11.30
C ASN A 179 -9.99 14.92 12.18
N ARG A 180 -11.03 14.13 11.90
CA ARG A 180 -12.21 14.03 12.78
C ARG A 180 -11.95 13.32 14.11
N CYS A 181 -11.05 12.33 14.13
CA CYS A 181 -10.84 11.42 15.27
C CYS A 181 -9.38 11.43 15.76
N HIS A 182 -8.62 12.48 15.42
CA HIS A 182 -7.17 12.52 15.63
C HIS A 182 -6.77 12.41 17.11
N ARG A 183 -7.61 12.88 18.05
CA ARG A 183 -7.29 12.79 19.50
C ARG A 183 -7.28 11.33 19.98
N GLN A 184 -8.34 10.57 19.67
CA GLN A 184 -8.42 9.14 20.04
C GLN A 184 -7.25 8.36 19.42
N MET A 185 -6.92 8.65 18.16
CA MET A 185 -5.81 7.99 17.47
C MET A 185 -4.44 8.37 18.03
N ALA A 186 -4.24 9.63 18.40
CA ALA A 186 -3.04 10.08 19.08
C ALA A 186 -2.87 9.39 20.44
N GLU A 187 -3.93 9.32 21.25
CA GLU A 187 -3.92 8.59 22.53
C GLU A 187 -3.59 7.10 22.33
N ILE A 188 -4.18 6.45 21.33
CA ILE A 188 -3.87 5.05 20.98
C ILE A 188 -2.41 4.87 20.57
N ALA A 189 -1.88 5.75 19.71
CA ALA A 189 -0.50 5.66 19.24
C ALA A 189 0.49 5.86 20.40
N VAL A 190 0.25 6.85 21.27
CA VAL A 190 1.10 7.10 22.45
C VAL A 190 1.06 5.92 23.42
N ASN A 191 -0.12 5.40 23.73
CA ASN A 191 -0.26 4.23 24.60
C ASN A 191 0.41 2.98 24.01
N ALA A 192 0.32 2.78 22.68
CA ALA A 192 0.99 1.69 22.01
C ALA A 192 2.51 1.79 22.14
N ILE A 193 3.10 2.95 21.87
CA ILE A 193 4.54 3.16 22.00
C ILE A 193 5.00 2.99 23.44
N LEU A 194 4.33 3.62 24.41
CA LEU A 194 4.73 3.52 25.82
C LEU A 194 4.66 2.08 26.37
N THR A 195 3.78 1.24 25.81
CA THR A 195 3.70 -0.17 26.21
C THR A 195 4.88 -0.99 25.67
N VAL A 196 5.44 -0.61 24.52
CA VAL A 196 6.51 -1.35 23.83
C VAL A 196 7.90 -0.77 24.13
N ALA A 197 7.97 0.53 24.40
CA ALA A 197 9.19 1.30 24.57
C ALA A 197 10.03 0.75 25.72
N ASP A 198 11.31 0.54 25.43
CA ASP A 198 12.31 0.26 26.45
C ASP A 198 12.91 1.59 26.90
N MET A 199 12.56 2.03 28.10
CA MET A 199 12.99 3.33 28.62
C MET A 199 14.49 3.38 28.93
N ASP A 200 15.12 2.24 29.22
CA ASP A 200 16.55 2.16 29.51
C ASP A 200 17.36 2.35 28.22
N ARG A 201 16.91 1.71 27.14
CA ARG A 201 17.53 1.83 25.81
C ARG A 201 17.06 3.06 25.03
N ARG A 202 15.95 3.68 25.44
CA ARG A 202 15.25 4.76 24.70
C ARG A 202 15.00 4.39 23.23
N ASP A 203 14.59 3.15 23.00
CA ASP A 203 14.33 2.64 21.67
C ASP A 203 12.99 1.93 21.61
N VAL A 204 12.39 1.97 20.42
CA VAL A 204 11.09 1.36 20.13
C VAL A 204 11.27 0.48 18.90
N ASP A 205 10.89 -0.79 19.06
CA ASP A 205 10.86 -1.77 18.00
C ASP A 205 9.45 -1.82 17.38
N PHE A 206 9.37 -1.57 16.08
CA PHE A 206 8.10 -1.59 15.34
C PHE A 206 7.62 -3.01 15.04
N GLU A 207 8.49 -4.02 15.06
CA GLU A 207 8.06 -5.41 14.82
C GLU A 207 7.10 -5.90 15.91
N LEU A 208 7.16 -5.30 17.10
CA LEU A 208 6.29 -5.57 18.23
C LEU A 208 4.92 -4.88 18.14
N ILE A 209 4.75 -3.92 17.22
CA ILE A 209 3.50 -3.18 17.01
C ILE A 209 2.86 -3.63 15.71
N LYS A 210 1.78 -4.40 15.79
CA LYS A 210 1.00 -4.81 14.62
C LYS A 210 -0.12 -3.81 14.35
N VAL A 211 -0.16 -3.21 13.15
CA VAL A 211 -1.30 -2.37 12.74
C VAL A 211 -2.22 -3.17 11.82
N GLN A 212 -3.35 -3.62 12.34
CA GLN A 212 -4.30 -4.44 11.59
C GLN A 212 -5.57 -3.64 11.28
N GLY A 213 -5.97 -3.61 10.01
CA GLY A 213 -7.19 -2.93 9.58
C GLY A 213 -8.21 -3.90 8.98
N LYS A 214 -9.49 -3.71 9.33
CA LYS A 214 -10.62 -4.46 8.75
C LYS A 214 -11.75 -3.54 8.34
N VAL A 215 -12.30 -3.83 7.17
CA VAL A 215 -13.46 -3.12 6.62
C VAL A 215 -14.69 -3.34 7.48
N GLY A 216 -15.51 -2.30 7.59
CA GLY A 216 -16.73 -2.27 8.38
C GLY A 216 -16.60 -1.43 9.65
N GLY A 217 -17.74 -1.01 10.20
CA GLY A 217 -17.80 -0.10 11.34
C GLY A 217 -17.41 1.34 10.98
N ARG A 218 -17.15 2.15 12.00
CA ARG A 218 -16.68 3.53 11.89
C ARG A 218 -15.20 3.63 12.26
N LEU A 219 -14.58 4.73 11.87
CA LEU A 219 -13.18 5.02 12.24
C LEU A 219 -13.00 5.16 13.76
N GLU A 220 -14.04 5.63 14.45
CA GLU A 220 -14.14 5.77 15.91
C GLU A 220 -14.09 4.42 16.65
N ASP A 221 -14.41 3.30 15.98
CA ASP A 221 -14.36 1.96 16.57
C ASP A 221 -12.93 1.39 16.66
N THR A 222 -11.92 2.21 16.34
CA THR A 222 -10.49 1.84 16.41
C THR A 222 -10.07 1.65 17.87
N GLN A 223 -9.39 0.53 18.16
CA GLN A 223 -9.02 0.14 19.52
C GLN A 223 -7.57 -0.33 19.60
N LEU A 224 -6.95 -0.10 20.76
CA LEU A 224 -5.66 -0.68 21.12
C LEU A 224 -5.90 -2.01 21.83
N ILE A 225 -5.41 -3.10 21.25
CA ILE A 225 -5.42 -4.41 21.89
C ILE A 225 -4.04 -4.70 22.45
N LYS A 226 -3.97 -4.90 23.78
CA LYS A 226 -2.77 -5.36 24.48
C LYS A 226 -2.60 -6.87 24.28
N GLY A 227 -2.12 -7.22 23.10
CA GLY A 227 -1.93 -8.58 22.63
C GLY A 227 -1.96 -8.66 21.11
N VAL A 228 -2.38 -9.80 20.58
CA VAL A 228 -2.30 -10.09 19.14
C VAL A 228 -3.69 -10.38 18.56
N ILE A 229 -3.95 -9.80 17.39
CA ILE A 229 -5.12 -10.12 16.57
C ILE A 229 -4.68 -10.96 15.37
N VAL A 230 -5.42 -12.03 15.15
CA VAL A 230 -5.23 -12.94 14.01
C VAL A 230 -6.49 -12.92 13.17
N ASP A 231 -6.34 -12.75 11.85
CA ASP A 231 -7.44 -12.78 10.89
C ASP A 231 -7.87 -14.22 10.56
N LYS A 232 -8.24 -14.96 11.61
CA LYS A 232 -8.69 -16.36 11.57
C LYS A 232 -9.80 -16.58 12.58
N ASP A 233 -10.67 -17.51 12.22
CA ASP A 233 -11.69 -18.10 13.07
C ASP A 233 -11.17 -19.39 13.73
N PHE A 234 -11.92 -19.87 14.72
CA PHE A 234 -11.71 -21.22 15.23
C PHE A 234 -11.99 -22.24 14.12
N SER A 235 -11.23 -23.32 14.11
CA SER A 235 -11.26 -24.28 13.01
C SER A 235 -12.59 -25.01 12.83
N HIS A 236 -13.35 -25.21 13.91
CA HIS A 236 -14.65 -25.85 13.87
C HIS A 236 -15.72 -24.91 14.45
N PRO A 237 -16.90 -24.76 13.81
CA PRO A 237 -17.94 -23.82 14.25
C PRO A 237 -18.57 -24.17 15.62
N GLN A 238 -18.45 -25.43 16.06
CA GLN A 238 -18.91 -25.89 17.38
C GLN A 238 -17.88 -25.69 18.49
N MET A 239 -16.64 -25.26 18.18
CA MET A 239 -15.67 -24.94 19.21
C MET A 239 -16.14 -23.75 20.05
N PRO A 240 -15.74 -23.69 21.34
CA PRO A 240 -16.05 -22.56 22.19
C PRO A 240 -15.44 -21.28 21.61
N LYS A 241 -16.24 -20.21 21.59
CA LYS A 241 -15.84 -18.91 21.02
C LYS A 241 -14.98 -18.07 21.98
N GLU A 242 -14.92 -18.48 23.23
CA GLU A 242 -14.16 -17.81 24.28
C GLU A 242 -13.46 -18.87 25.12
N VAL A 243 -12.16 -18.67 25.35
CA VAL A 243 -11.31 -19.49 26.20
C VAL A 243 -10.69 -18.57 27.24
N LYS A 244 -10.94 -18.85 28.52
CA LYS A 244 -10.36 -18.15 29.67
C LYS A 244 -9.16 -18.93 30.20
N ASP A 245 -8.16 -18.23 30.72
CA ASP A 245 -6.92 -18.81 31.21
C ASP A 245 -6.28 -19.77 30.17
N ALA A 246 -6.03 -19.20 28.99
CA ALA A 246 -5.59 -19.94 27.83
C ALA A 246 -4.09 -20.26 27.92
N LYS A 247 -3.79 -21.55 28.08
CA LYS A 247 -2.46 -22.12 27.83
C LYS A 247 -2.36 -22.51 26.36
N ILE A 248 -1.55 -21.80 25.61
CA ILE A 248 -1.51 -21.83 24.15
C ILE A 248 -0.32 -22.68 23.68
N ALA A 249 -0.61 -23.75 22.94
CA ALA A 249 0.40 -24.51 22.21
C ALA A 249 0.67 -23.84 20.87
N ILE A 250 1.87 -23.30 20.69
CA ILE A 250 2.29 -22.62 19.47
C ILE A 250 3.08 -23.61 18.60
N LEU A 251 2.47 -24.07 17.52
CA LEU A 251 2.95 -25.19 16.72
C LEU A 251 3.28 -24.76 15.29
N THR A 252 4.46 -25.13 14.81
CA THR A 252 4.83 -25.01 13.38
C THR A 252 4.79 -26.34 12.64
N CYS A 253 4.56 -27.46 13.33
CA CYS A 253 4.31 -28.74 12.68
C CYS A 253 2.89 -28.79 12.07
N PRO A 254 2.73 -29.37 10.88
CA PRO A 254 1.41 -29.70 10.36
C PRO A 254 0.77 -30.82 11.19
N PHE A 255 -0.55 -30.73 11.38
CA PHE A 255 -1.32 -31.80 12.02
C PHE A 255 -1.75 -32.79 10.92
N GLU A 256 -0.78 -33.58 10.46
CA GLU A 256 -0.96 -34.58 9.40
C GLU A 256 -0.21 -35.86 9.78
N PRO A 257 -0.62 -37.04 9.26
CA PRO A 257 0.15 -38.25 9.41
C PRO A 257 1.59 -38.04 8.92
N PRO A 258 2.60 -38.62 9.59
CA PRO A 258 3.99 -38.33 9.30
C PRO A 258 4.36 -38.75 7.87
N LYS A 259 4.52 -37.76 7.00
CA LYS A 259 4.97 -37.96 5.61
C LYS A 259 6.48 -37.71 5.52
N PRO A 260 7.24 -38.60 4.89
CA PRO A 260 8.65 -38.33 4.60
C PRO A 260 8.74 -37.11 3.68
N LYS A 261 9.72 -36.23 3.91
CA LYS A 261 9.95 -35.04 3.07
C LYS A 261 10.40 -35.39 1.64
N THR A 262 10.89 -36.61 1.44
CA THR A 262 11.24 -37.15 0.12
C THR A 262 10.00 -37.61 -0.63
N LYS A 263 10.03 -37.57 -1.97
CA LYS A 263 8.96 -38.16 -2.79
C LYS A 263 8.81 -39.64 -2.45
N HIS A 264 7.72 -39.98 -1.77
CA HIS A 264 7.35 -41.34 -1.42
C HIS A 264 6.09 -41.71 -2.18
N LYS A 265 6.07 -42.93 -2.73
CA LYS A 265 4.87 -43.56 -3.27
C LYS A 265 4.53 -44.70 -2.32
N LEU A 266 3.33 -44.65 -1.76
CA LEU A 266 2.85 -45.70 -0.88
C LEU A 266 2.03 -46.64 -1.74
N ASP A 267 2.62 -47.78 -2.10
CA ASP A 267 1.99 -48.80 -2.93
C ASP A 267 1.28 -49.78 -2.01
N VAL A 268 -0.06 -49.76 -2.02
CA VAL A 268 -0.90 -50.64 -1.21
C VAL A 268 -1.23 -51.89 -2.04
N THR A 269 -0.75 -53.06 -1.63
CA THR A 269 -0.93 -54.33 -2.36
C THR A 269 -2.22 -55.06 -2.00
N CYS A 270 -2.64 -55.01 -0.74
CA CYS A 270 -3.79 -55.75 -0.23
C CYS A 270 -4.85 -54.83 0.40
N VAL A 271 -6.11 -55.27 0.41
CA VAL A 271 -7.22 -54.52 1.06
C VAL A 271 -7.04 -54.44 2.57
N GLU A 272 -6.40 -55.44 3.17
CA GLU A 272 -6.04 -55.49 4.59
C GLU A 272 -5.03 -54.40 4.95
N ASP A 273 -4.00 -54.19 4.13
CA ASP A 273 -3.01 -53.13 4.30
C ASP A 273 -3.68 -51.75 4.25
N PHE A 274 -4.68 -51.57 3.38
CA PHE A 274 -5.43 -50.32 3.30
C PHE A 274 -6.20 -50.02 4.60
N LYS A 275 -6.85 -51.05 5.19
CA LYS A 275 -7.54 -50.92 6.48
C LYS A 275 -6.57 -50.64 7.62
N ALA A 276 -5.42 -51.32 7.62
CA ALA A 276 -4.37 -51.09 8.60
C ALA A 276 -3.80 -49.66 8.51
N LEU A 277 -3.62 -49.14 7.29
CA LEU A 277 -3.18 -47.76 7.06
C LEU A 277 -4.19 -46.74 7.61
N GLN A 278 -5.49 -46.95 7.35
CA GLN A 278 -6.54 -46.08 7.87
C GLN A 278 -6.58 -46.10 9.41
N GLN A 279 -6.38 -47.27 10.02
CA GLN A 279 -6.32 -47.41 11.47
C GLN A 279 -5.07 -46.73 12.06
N TYR A 280 -3.93 -46.85 11.36
CA TYR A 280 -2.68 -46.18 11.71
C TYR A 280 -2.81 -44.65 11.63
N GLU A 281 -3.45 -44.10 10.59
CA GLU A 281 -3.69 -42.65 10.47
C GLU A 281 -4.50 -42.13 11.66
N LYS A 282 -5.59 -42.83 12.01
CA LYS A 282 -6.42 -42.48 13.15
C LYS A 282 -5.68 -42.54 14.48
N GLU A 283 -4.92 -43.62 14.72
CA GLU A 283 -4.10 -43.78 15.92
C GLU A 283 -3.05 -42.66 16.03
N LYS A 284 -2.41 -42.29 14.91
CA LYS A 284 -1.44 -41.19 14.89
C LYS A 284 -2.06 -39.84 15.20
N PHE A 285 -3.26 -39.55 14.73
CA PHE A 285 -3.96 -38.34 15.13
C PHE A 285 -4.30 -38.34 16.62
N ASP A 286 -4.81 -39.46 17.14
CA ASP A 286 -5.09 -39.60 18.58
C ASP A 286 -3.83 -39.42 19.44
N GLU A 287 -2.67 -39.95 19.01
CA GLU A 287 -1.38 -39.71 19.66
C GLU A 287 -1.02 -38.22 19.71
N MET A 288 -1.17 -37.50 18.58
CA MET A 288 -0.85 -36.06 18.52
C MET A 288 -1.77 -35.23 19.42
N VAL A 289 -3.07 -35.53 19.44
CA VAL A 289 -4.03 -34.84 20.32
C VAL A 289 -3.72 -35.12 21.78
N LYS A 290 -3.40 -36.38 22.14
CA LYS A 290 -2.99 -36.76 23.50
C LYS A 290 -1.76 -36.00 23.95
N GLN A 291 -0.72 -35.89 23.10
CA GLN A 291 0.50 -35.14 23.44
C GLN A 291 0.20 -33.67 23.78
N ILE A 292 -0.72 -33.01 23.07
CA ILE A 292 -1.14 -31.64 23.41
C ILE A 292 -1.84 -31.62 24.77
N LYS A 293 -2.77 -32.54 24.98
CA LYS A 293 -3.56 -32.61 26.22
C LYS A 293 -2.73 -32.94 27.45
N ASP A 294 -1.76 -33.84 27.31
CA ASP A 294 -0.83 -34.25 28.38
C ASP A 294 0.03 -33.08 28.86
N THR A 295 0.33 -32.11 27.98
CA THR A 295 1.02 -30.88 28.40
C THR A 295 0.15 -29.88 29.15
N GLY A 296 -1.18 -30.09 29.17
CA GLY A 296 -2.14 -29.19 29.81
C GLY A 296 -2.44 -27.92 29.02
N ALA A 297 -2.26 -27.94 27.69
CA ALA A 297 -2.63 -26.84 26.82
C ALA A 297 -4.16 -26.79 26.62
N ASN A 298 -4.72 -25.58 26.59
CA ASN A 298 -6.14 -25.30 26.42
C ASN A 298 -6.48 -24.80 25.00
N LEU A 299 -5.48 -24.40 24.21
CA LEU A 299 -5.66 -23.89 22.84
C LEU A 299 -4.48 -24.31 21.97
N ALA A 300 -4.75 -24.80 20.77
CA ALA A 300 -3.70 -25.12 19.78
C ALA A 300 -3.69 -24.09 18.65
N ILE A 301 -2.53 -23.48 18.39
CA ILE A 301 -2.34 -22.57 17.26
C ILE A 301 -1.30 -23.19 16.32
N CYS A 302 -1.73 -23.49 15.10
CA CYS A 302 -0.89 -24.12 14.09
C CYS A 302 -0.60 -23.17 12.92
N GLN A 303 0.66 -23.13 12.49
CA GLN A 303 1.07 -22.42 11.28
C GLN A 303 0.40 -23.00 10.03
N TRP A 304 0.41 -24.32 9.93
CA TRP A 304 -0.15 -25.04 8.81
C TRP A 304 -1.60 -25.43 9.06
N GLY A 305 -2.29 -25.82 7.98
CA GLY A 305 -3.59 -26.45 8.07
C GLY A 305 -3.54 -27.81 8.77
N PHE A 306 -4.72 -28.32 9.06
CA PHE A 306 -4.94 -29.67 9.52
C PHE A 306 -6.15 -30.29 8.83
N ASP A 307 -6.16 -31.61 8.73
CA ASP A 307 -7.22 -32.38 8.08
C ASP A 307 -8.54 -32.32 8.89
N ASP A 308 -9.67 -32.53 8.21
CA ASP A 308 -10.99 -32.46 8.85
C ASP A 308 -11.18 -33.53 9.95
N GLU A 309 -10.56 -34.70 9.80
CA GLU A 309 -10.56 -35.75 10.82
C GLU A 309 -9.85 -35.30 12.11
N ALA A 310 -8.67 -34.68 11.97
CA ALA A 310 -7.96 -34.08 13.08
C ALA A 310 -8.78 -32.98 13.78
N ASN A 311 -9.48 -32.14 13.00
CA ASN A 311 -10.33 -31.08 13.53
C ASN A 311 -11.47 -31.65 14.39
N HIS A 312 -12.09 -32.76 13.94
CA HIS A 312 -13.13 -33.45 14.71
C HIS A 312 -12.58 -34.05 16.00
N LEU A 313 -11.39 -34.66 15.97
CA LEU A 313 -10.74 -35.23 17.15
C LEU A 313 -10.36 -34.16 18.17
N LEU A 314 -9.88 -32.99 17.70
CA LEU A 314 -9.59 -31.84 18.56
C LEU A 314 -10.87 -31.32 19.24
N LEU A 315 -11.98 -31.24 18.51
CA LEU A 315 -13.29 -30.87 19.06
C LEU A 315 -13.76 -31.86 20.13
N GLN A 316 -13.70 -33.17 19.86
CA GLN A 316 -14.11 -34.21 20.79
C GLN A 316 -13.28 -34.19 22.09
N ASN A 317 -12.03 -33.75 22.01
CA ASN A 317 -11.14 -33.62 23.15
C ASN A 317 -11.22 -32.26 23.87
N GLU A 318 -12.17 -31.40 23.46
CA GLU A 318 -12.38 -30.04 23.98
C GLU A 318 -11.15 -29.13 23.80
N LEU A 319 -10.41 -29.30 22.71
CA LEU A 319 -9.25 -28.50 22.35
C LEU A 319 -9.58 -27.59 21.15
N PRO A 320 -9.87 -26.30 21.39
CA PRO A 320 -10.01 -25.32 20.32
C PRO A 320 -8.70 -25.22 19.54
N ALA A 321 -8.82 -25.06 18.22
CA ALA A 321 -7.66 -24.98 17.36
C ALA A 321 -7.80 -23.87 16.31
N VAL A 322 -6.66 -23.30 15.94
CA VAL A 322 -6.53 -22.27 14.90
C VAL A 322 -5.57 -22.79 13.84
N ARG A 323 -5.98 -22.72 12.59
CA ARG A 323 -5.21 -23.20 11.42
C ARG A 323 -4.76 -22.03 10.55
N TRP A 324 -3.69 -22.26 9.78
CA TRP A 324 -3.19 -21.32 8.77
C TRP A 324 -2.78 -19.96 9.33
N VAL A 325 -2.14 -19.95 10.50
CA VAL A 325 -1.60 -18.70 11.08
C VAL A 325 -0.32 -18.31 10.36
N GLY A 326 -0.15 -17.01 10.07
CA GLY A 326 1.03 -16.52 9.38
C GLY A 326 2.30 -16.71 10.20
N GLY A 327 3.45 -16.88 9.53
CA GLY A 327 4.76 -16.99 10.20
C GLY A 327 5.05 -15.83 11.15
N PRO A 328 4.99 -14.56 10.68
CA PRO A 328 5.18 -13.39 11.55
C PRO A 328 4.15 -13.31 12.68
N GLU A 329 2.91 -13.76 12.44
CA GLU A 329 1.86 -13.74 13.46
C GLU A 329 2.16 -14.73 14.60
N ILE A 330 2.71 -15.90 14.28
CA ILE A 330 3.15 -16.89 15.28
C ILE A 330 4.27 -16.35 16.15
N GLU A 331 5.22 -15.62 15.56
CA GLU A 331 6.30 -14.98 16.31
C GLU A 331 5.77 -13.91 17.26
N LEU A 332 4.87 -13.04 16.79
CA LEU A 332 4.16 -12.06 17.62
C LEU A 332 3.37 -12.73 18.75
N ILE A 333 2.66 -13.83 18.49
CA ILE A 333 1.92 -14.58 19.52
C ILE A 333 2.89 -15.18 20.54
N ALA A 334 4.02 -15.74 20.10
CA ALA A 334 5.04 -16.28 20.98
C ALA A 334 5.62 -15.21 21.91
N ILE A 335 5.97 -14.04 21.36
CA ILE A 335 6.49 -12.90 22.14
C ILE A 335 5.44 -12.38 23.13
N ALA A 336 4.18 -12.22 22.70
CA ALA A 336 3.10 -11.73 23.54
C ALA A 336 2.82 -12.69 24.71
N THR A 337 2.65 -13.96 24.40
CA THR A 337 2.24 -15.00 25.36
C THR A 337 3.40 -15.52 26.22
N GLY A 338 4.65 -15.21 25.86
CA GLY A 338 5.86 -15.77 26.47
C GLY A 338 6.12 -17.24 26.09
N GLY A 339 5.32 -17.80 25.18
CA GLY A 339 5.45 -19.18 24.72
C GLY A 339 6.63 -19.37 23.75
N ARG A 340 7.09 -20.61 23.60
CA ARG A 340 8.09 -20.97 22.59
C ARG A 340 7.42 -21.65 21.40
N ILE A 341 7.90 -21.32 20.20
CA ILE A 341 7.44 -21.96 18.98
C ILE A 341 7.95 -23.40 18.94
N VAL A 342 7.04 -24.38 18.89
CA VAL A 342 7.37 -25.80 18.94
C VAL A 342 7.33 -26.42 17.53
N PRO A 343 8.46 -26.98 17.04
CA PRO A 343 8.54 -27.53 15.69
C PRO A 343 8.03 -28.96 15.55
N ARG A 344 7.96 -29.72 16.65
CA ARG A 344 7.58 -31.14 16.68
C ARG A 344 6.76 -31.45 17.92
N PHE A 345 5.70 -32.26 17.78
CA PHE A 345 4.83 -32.64 18.90
C PHE A 345 5.58 -33.32 20.06
N CYS A 346 6.58 -34.16 19.77
CA CYS A 346 7.37 -34.83 20.82
C CYS A 346 8.20 -33.88 21.69
N GLU A 347 8.43 -32.64 21.24
CA GLU A 347 9.16 -31.63 21.99
C GLU A 347 8.23 -30.69 22.76
N LEU A 348 6.92 -30.91 22.71
CA LEU A 348 5.95 -30.10 23.44
C LEU A 348 6.11 -30.39 24.94
N THR A 349 6.41 -29.34 25.70
CA THR A 349 6.54 -29.40 27.16
C THR A 349 5.70 -28.28 27.79
N PRO A 350 5.21 -28.45 29.04
CA PRO A 350 4.40 -27.42 29.70
C PRO A 350 5.09 -26.05 29.80
N GLU A 351 6.42 -26.03 29.95
CA GLU A 351 7.24 -24.80 30.00
C GLU A 351 7.27 -24.01 28.68
N LYS A 352 6.96 -24.66 27.56
CA LYS A 352 6.97 -24.03 26.24
C LYS A 352 5.62 -23.41 25.87
N LEU A 353 4.58 -23.67 26.67
CA LEU A 353 3.25 -23.14 26.41
C LEU A 353 3.22 -21.62 26.65
N GLY A 354 2.50 -20.91 25.79
CA GLY A 354 2.20 -19.49 25.98
C GLY A 354 1.05 -19.30 26.96
N PHE A 355 1.03 -18.19 27.67
CA PHE A 355 -0.05 -17.81 28.58
C PHE A 355 -0.80 -16.58 28.07
N ALA A 356 -2.12 -16.68 28.00
CA ALA A 356 -3.03 -15.55 27.75
C ALA A 356 -4.25 -15.63 28.67
N GLY A 357 -4.66 -14.50 29.25
CA GLY A 357 -5.82 -14.47 30.14
C GLY A 357 -7.14 -14.74 29.40
N ILE A 358 -7.30 -14.21 28.19
CA ILE A 358 -8.51 -14.43 27.40
C ILE A 358 -8.22 -14.52 25.90
N VAL A 359 -8.81 -15.53 25.27
CA VAL A 359 -8.83 -15.68 23.80
C VAL A 359 -10.28 -15.73 23.35
N ARG A 360 -10.69 -14.76 22.54
CA ARG A 360 -12.07 -14.63 22.08
C ARG A 360 -12.16 -14.43 20.58
N GLU A 361 -13.15 -15.06 19.98
CA GLU A 361 -13.55 -14.82 18.59
C GLU A 361 -14.52 -13.64 18.56
N ILE A 362 -14.09 -12.53 17.98
CA ILE A 362 -14.95 -11.35 17.79
C ILE A 362 -15.49 -11.38 16.37
N SER A 363 -16.82 -11.44 16.26
CA SER A 363 -17.53 -11.23 15.00
C SER A 363 -17.72 -9.73 14.78
N PHE A 364 -17.40 -9.26 13.58
CA PHE A 364 -17.48 -7.84 13.29
C PHE A 364 -18.49 -7.48 12.20
N GLY A 365 -19.50 -6.70 12.57
CA GLY A 365 -20.49 -6.15 11.64
C GLY A 365 -21.43 -7.20 11.06
N THR A 366 -21.98 -6.92 9.87
CA THR A 366 -22.88 -7.82 9.10
C THR A 366 -22.13 -8.77 8.16
N THR A 367 -20.83 -8.54 7.95
CA THR A 367 -19.94 -9.47 7.24
C THR A 367 -19.66 -10.69 8.12
N LYS A 368 -19.60 -11.89 7.53
CA LYS A 368 -19.31 -13.16 8.23
C LYS A 368 -17.86 -13.27 8.72
N ASP A 369 -17.09 -12.20 8.62
CA ASP A 369 -15.68 -12.16 8.97
C ASP A 369 -15.54 -12.09 10.49
N LYS A 370 -14.71 -12.97 11.03
CA LYS A 370 -14.41 -13.07 12.44
C LYS A 370 -12.91 -13.02 12.63
N MET A 371 -12.47 -12.50 13.76
CA MET A 371 -11.07 -12.51 14.11
C MET A 371 -10.89 -13.04 15.52
N LEU A 372 -9.74 -13.66 15.72
CA LEU A 372 -9.32 -14.10 17.03
C LEU A 372 -8.53 -12.98 17.70
N VAL A 373 -8.96 -12.64 18.91
CA VAL A 373 -8.30 -11.64 19.75
C VAL A 373 -7.74 -12.35 20.97
N ILE A 374 -6.42 -12.22 21.15
CA ILE A 374 -5.67 -12.77 22.28
C ILE A 374 -5.27 -11.58 23.16
N GLU A 375 -5.81 -11.53 24.38
CA GLU A 375 -5.64 -10.43 25.34
C GLU A 375 -5.08 -10.95 26.68
N GLN A 376 -4.56 -10.02 27.49
CA GLN A 376 -4.03 -10.31 28.83
C GLN A 376 -2.89 -11.32 28.82
N CYS A 377 -1.94 -11.15 27.90
CA CYS A 377 -0.75 -11.98 27.85
C CYS A 377 0.25 -11.62 28.95
N GLN A 378 1.07 -12.59 29.37
CA GLN A 378 2.12 -12.36 30.38
C GLN A 378 3.07 -11.23 30.00
N ASN A 379 3.44 -11.16 28.71
CA ASN A 379 4.33 -10.15 28.20
C ASN A 379 3.55 -9.12 27.37
N SER A 380 3.33 -7.93 27.93
CA SER A 380 2.56 -6.88 27.27
C SER A 380 3.33 -6.15 26.15
N ARG A 381 4.57 -6.55 25.86
CA ARG A 381 5.45 -5.87 24.88
C ARG A 381 4.99 -5.99 23.43
N ALA A 382 4.04 -6.86 23.11
CA ALA A 382 3.46 -6.95 21.77
C ALA A 382 2.04 -6.39 21.79
N VAL A 383 1.79 -5.37 20.96
CA VAL A 383 0.51 -4.68 20.89
C VAL A 383 -0.02 -4.65 19.47
N THR A 384 -1.35 -4.73 19.34
CA THR A 384 -2.02 -4.61 18.05
C THR A 384 -2.95 -3.41 18.04
N ILE A 385 -2.73 -2.49 17.12
CA ILE A 385 -3.66 -1.40 16.84
C ILE A 385 -4.67 -1.91 15.82
N PHE A 386 -5.94 -1.98 16.23
CA PHE A 386 -7.03 -2.47 15.39
C PHE A 386 -7.85 -1.33 14.81
N ILE A 387 -7.73 -1.12 13.50
CA ILE A 387 -8.36 -0.02 12.78
C ILE A 387 -9.63 -0.52 12.08
N ARG A 388 -10.68 0.28 12.20
CA ARG A 388 -11.97 0.08 11.55
C ARG A 388 -12.24 1.19 10.55
N GLY A 389 -13.04 0.92 9.54
CA GLY A 389 -13.39 1.94 8.55
C GLY A 389 -14.40 1.45 7.53
N GLY A 390 -15.25 2.36 7.06
CA GLY A 390 -16.32 2.03 6.10
C GLY A 390 -15.82 1.64 4.71
N ASN A 391 -14.60 2.04 4.34
CA ASN A 391 -14.00 1.74 3.04
C ASN A 391 -12.53 1.33 3.22
N LYS A 392 -12.05 0.42 2.37
CA LYS A 392 -10.66 -0.04 2.33
C LYS A 392 -9.69 1.14 2.16
N MET A 393 -10.02 2.13 1.32
CA MET A 393 -9.16 3.30 1.11
C MET A 393 -8.90 4.09 2.39
N ILE A 394 -9.95 4.30 3.20
CA ILE A 394 -9.84 5.01 4.47
C ILE A 394 -9.00 4.21 5.46
N ILE A 395 -9.11 2.88 5.46
CA ILE A 395 -8.33 2.02 6.35
C ILE A 395 -6.84 2.05 5.99
N GLU A 396 -6.50 1.93 4.71
CA GLU A 396 -5.09 1.98 4.30
C GLU A 396 -4.50 3.37 4.57
N GLU A 397 -5.26 4.45 4.34
CA GLU A 397 -4.80 5.79 4.73
C GLU A 397 -4.70 5.95 6.25
N ALA A 398 -5.61 5.34 7.00
CA ALA A 398 -5.59 5.40 8.45
C ALA A 398 -4.39 4.67 9.04
N LYS A 399 -4.03 3.51 8.46
CA LYS A 399 -2.82 2.76 8.80
C LYS A 399 -1.56 3.59 8.58
N ARG A 400 -1.45 4.27 7.43
CA ARG A 400 -0.32 5.16 7.12
C ARG A 400 -0.23 6.32 8.09
N SER A 401 -1.34 7.02 8.30
CA SER A 401 -1.37 8.15 9.24
C SER A 401 -0.96 7.74 10.66
N LEU A 402 -1.39 6.55 11.11
CA LEU A 402 -0.98 5.99 12.40
C LEU A 402 0.49 5.58 12.41
N HIS A 403 1.01 5.02 11.31
CA HIS A 403 2.44 4.72 11.18
C HIS A 403 3.28 5.99 11.39
N ASP A 404 2.94 7.08 10.71
CA ASP A 404 3.67 8.34 10.80
C ASP A 404 3.61 8.91 12.23
N ALA A 405 2.44 8.83 12.88
CA ALA A 405 2.30 9.24 14.28
C ALA A 405 3.15 8.38 15.23
N LEU A 406 3.20 7.06 15.01
CA LEU A 406 4.07 6.16 15.78
C LEU A 406 5.55 6.51 15.58
N CYS A 407 5.96 6.80 14.34
CA CYS A 407 7.34 7.22 14.05
C CYS A 407 7.71 8.53 14.74
N VAL A 408 6.82 9.52 14.74
CA VAL A 408 7.03 10.79 15.45
C VAL A 408 7.16 10.59 16.96
N ILE A 409 6.32 9.75 17.57
CA ILE A 409 6.42 9.44 19.00
C ILE A 409 7.71 8.67 19.31
N ARG A 410 8.13 7.73 18.46
CA ARG A 410 9.43 7.04 18.59
C ARG A 410 10.60 8.03 18.58
N ASN A 411 10.55 9.03 17.72
CA ASN A 411 11.58 10.06 17.65
C ASN A 411 11.66 10.86 18.96
N LEU A 412 10.51 11.16 19.59
CA LEU A 412 10.47 11.81 20.91
C LEU A 412 11.02 10.94 22.04
N VAL A 413 10.81 9.63 21.99
CA VAL A 413 11.38 8.69 22.98
C VAL A 413 12.91 8.66 22.88
N ARG A 414 13.45 8.73 21.65
CA ARG A 414 14.90 8.76 21.39
C ARG A 414 15.53 10.10 21.76
N ASP A 415 14.94 11.20 21.29
CA ASP A 415 15.37 12.57 21.54
C ASP A 415 14.16 13.42 21.93
N ASN A 416 14.18 13.93 23.15
CA ASN A 416 13.05 14.62 23.76
C ASN A 416 12.93 16.10 23.38
N ARG A 417 13.74 16.53 22.40
CA ARG A 417 13.76 17.91 21.89
C ARG A 417 12.74 18.12 20.78
N ILE A 418 12.03 19.23 20.88
CA ILE A 418 11.00 19.66 19.97
C ILE A 418 11.29 21.03 19.38
N VAL A 419 10.65 21.31 18.26
CA VAL A 419 10.67 22.60 17.60
C VAL A 419 9.27 22.95 17.16
N TYR A 420 9.01 24.25 17.04
CA TYR A 420 7.71 24.74 16.61
C TYR A 420 7.62 24.72 15.08
N GLY A 421 6.62 23.98 14.58
CA GLY A 421 6.40 23.77 13.15
C GLY A 421 5.68 24.93 12.48
N GLY A 422 4.81 24.64 11.52
CA GLY A 422 3.96 25.67 10.88
C GLY A 422 4.76 26.74 10.11
N GLY A 423 5.97 26.40 9.68
CA GLY A 423 6.89 27.32 9.01
C GLY A 423 7.70 28.22 9.94
N ALA A 424 7.49 28.16 11.26
CA ALA A 424 8.19 29.02 12.22
C ALA A 424 9.69 28.69 12.27
N SER A 425 10.02 27.40 12.38
CA SER A 425 11.40 26.89 12.38
C SER A 425 12.16 27.23 11.09
N GLU A 426 11.48 27.15 9.94
CA GLU A 426 12.05 27.44 8.63
C GLU A 426 12.36 28.92 8.45
N ILE A 427 11.47 29.82 8.88
CA ILE A 427 11.71 31.28 8.85
C ILE A 427 12.87 31.66 9.77
N SER A 428 12.91 31.08 10.98
CA SER A 428 14.01 31.33 11.93
C SER A 428 15.36 30.92 11.35
N CYS A 429 15.42 29.75 10.70
CA CYS A 429 16.63 29.30 10.00
C CYS A 429 16.98 30.20 8.81
N ALA A 430 15.99 30.65 8.03
CA ALA A 430 16.23 31.56 6.90
C ALA A 430 16.85 32.89 7.37
N LEU A 431 16.38 33.45 8.48
CA LEU A 431 16.95 34.65 9.09
C LEU A 431 18.39 34.42 9.55
N ALA A 432 18.65 33.35 10.30
CA ALA A 432 19.99 33.03 10.80
C ALA A 432 21.00 32.78 9.67
N VAL A 433 20.60 32.08 8.61
CA VAL A 433 21.42 31.83 7.42
C VAL A 433 21.68 33.13 6.65
N SER A 434 20.67 34.00 6.53
CA SER A 434 20.83 35.31 5.88
C SER A 434 21.83 36.21 6.62
N GLU A 435 21.74 36.28 7.95
CA GLU A 435 22.70 37.02 8.77
C GLU A 435 24.12 36.46 8.68
N ALA A 436 24.25 35.13 8.59
CA ALA A 436 25.55 34.50 8.37
C ALA A 436 26.11 34.78 6.97
N ALA A 437 25.24 34.88 5.96
CA ALA A 437 25.63 35.24 4.60
C ALA A 437 26.23 36.65 4.54
N ASP A 438 25.68 37.61 5.28
CA ASP A 438 26.20 38.99 5.34
C ASP A 438 27.57 39.09 6.02
N LYS A 439 27.85 38.18 6.97
CA LYS A 439 29.17 38.07 7.63
C LYS A 439 30.22 37.38 6.75
N CYS A 440 29.80 36.63 5.72
CA CYS A 440 30.69 35.89 4.84
C CYS A 440 31.09 36.74 3.62
N PRO A 441 32.37 37.15 3.48
CA PRO A 441 32.83 37.92 2.31
C PRO A 441 33.06 37.04 1.05
N SER A 442 32.92 35.72 1.18
CA SER A 442 33.13 34.73 0.11
C SER A 442 32.01 34.75 -0.94
N LEU A 443 32.24 34.11 -2.09
CA LEU A 443 31.23 33.86 -3.12
C LEU A 443 30.09 32.95 -2.61
N GLU A 444 30.34 32.18 -1.56
CA GLU A 444 29.33 31.33 -0.90
C GLU A 444 28.17 32.12 -0.31
N GLN A 445 28.33 33.45 -0.08
CA GLN A 445 27.24 34.31 0.39
C GLN A 445 26.00 34.23 -0.52
N TYR A 446 26.19 34.06 -1.84
CA TYR A 446 25.07 33.95 -2.78
C TYR A 446 24.34 32.62 -2.64
N ALA A 447 25.08 31.54 -2.40
CA ALA A 447 24.52 30.23 -2.13
C ALA A 447 23.79 30.20 -0.78
N MET A 448 24.33 30.85 0.25
CA MET A 448 23.65 30.97 1.55
C MET A 448 22.35 31.77 1.46
N ARG A 449 22.33 32.89 0.73
CA ARG A 449 21.09 33.66 0.51
C ARG A 449 20.05 32.83 -0.26
N ALA A 450 20.47 32.15 -1.33
CA ALA A 450 19.61 31.22 -2.07
C ALA A 450 19.05 30.09 -1.19
N PHE A 451 19.85 29.59 -0.23
CA PHE A 451 19.40 28.59 0.74
C PHE A 451 18.34 29.16 1.69
N ALA A 452 18.54 30.39 2.19
CA ALA A 452 17.56 31.08 3.02
C ALA A 452 16.24 31.31 2.25
N ASP A 453 16.31 31.77 1.00
CA ASP A 453 15.13 31.95 0.14
C ASP A 453 14.40 30.61 -0.12
N ALA A 454 15.13 29.51 -0.24
CA ALA A 454 14.54 28.17 -0.41
C ALA A 454 13.82 27.68 0.86
N LEU A 455 14.32 28.00 2.06
CA LEU A 455 13.65 27.67 3.32
C LEU A 455 12.28 28.38 3.44
N GLU A 456 12.16 29.59 2.91
CA GLU A 456 10.90 30.35 2.91
C GLU A 456 9.81 29.74 2.02
N VAL A 457 10.15 28.83 1.10
CA VAL A 457 9.15 28.15 0.23
C VAL A 457 8.21 27.24 1.02
N ILE A 458 8.67 26.64 2.13
CA ILE A 458 7.82 25.81 3.00
C ILE A 458 6.67 26.64 3.62
N PRO A 459 6.94 27.73 4.36
CA PRO A 459 5.88 28.61 4.85
C PRO A 459 5.06 29.22 3.71
N PHE A 460 5.68 29.58 2.58
CA PHE A 460 4.95 30.07 1.41
C PHE A 460 3.87 29.06 0.96
N ALA A 461 4.25 27.80 0.82
CA ALA A 461 3.34 26.72 0.41
C ALA A 461 2.24 26.47 1.46
N LEU A 462 2.54 26.55 2.75
CA LEU A 462 1.54 26.43 3.82
C LEU A 462 0.49 27.53 3.75
N SER A 463 0.91 28.78 3.48
CA SER A 463 -0.01 29.91 3.29
C SER A 463 -0.85 29.75 2.01
N GLU A 464 -0.23 29.33 0.92
CA GLU A 464 -0.91 29.09 -0.38
C GLU A 464 -2.01 28.04 -0.21
N ASN A 465 -1.69 26.90 0.40
CA ASN A 465 -2.64 25.81 0.64
C ASN A 465 -3.76 26.21 1.63
N SER A 466 -3.50 27.17 2.51
CA SER A 466 -4.49 27.70 3.46
C SER A 466 -5.39 28.81 2.85
N GLY A 467 -5.20 29.13 1.57
CA GLY A 467 -5.95 30.16 0.86
C GLY A 467 -5.67 31.58 1.37
N MET A 468 -4.52 31.80 2.00
CA MET A 468 -4.04 33.10 2.45
C MET A 468 -3.14 33.74 1.39
N ASN A 469 -2.95 35.06 1.43
CA ASN A 469 -1.96 35.71 0.57
C ASN A 469 -0.54 35.40 1.11
N PRO A 470 0.28 34.60 0.39
CA PRO A 470 1.55 34.13 0.90
C PRO A 470 2.56 35.26 1.10
N ILE A 471 2.54 36.27 0.23
CA ILE A 471 3.47 37.41 0.30
C ILE A 471 3.19 38.24 1.56
N GLN A 472 1.93 38.57 1.81
CA GLN A 472 1.53 39.36 2.98
C GLN A 472 1.80 38.60 4.28
N THR A 473 1.42 37.32 4.31
CA THR A 473 1.54 36.48 5.51
C THR A 473 3.00 36.27 5.90
N MET A 474 3.86 35.91 4.93
CA MET A 474 5.29 35.76 5.19
C MET A 474 5.95 37.05 5.63
N THR A 475 5.66 38.17 4.97
CA THR A 475 6.24 39.47 5.34
C THR A 475 5.88 39.84 6.77
N ALA A 476 4.62 39.63 7.16
CA ALA A 476 4.15 39.90 8.51
C ALA A 476 4.81 39.00 9.58
N VAL A 477 4.86 37.69 9.35
CA VAL A 477 5.46 36.73 10.29
C VAL A 477 6.98 36.94 10.40
N ARG A 478 7.66 37.16 9.27
CA ARG A 478 9.10 37.45 9.24
C ARG A 478 9.43 38.73 10.00
N ALA A 479 8.67 39.80 9.78
CA ALA A 479 8.86 41.06 10.50
C ALA A 479 8.68 40.86 12.01
N ARG A 480 7.64 40.13 12.43
CA ARG A 480 7.39 39.83 13.83
C ARG A 480 8.47 38.99 14.49
N GLN A 481 8.96 37.94 13.81
CA GLN A 481 10.07 37.13 14.33
C GLN A 481 11.31 38.00 14.60
N VAL A 482 11.62 38.95 13.72
CA VAL A 482 12.75 39.87 13.91
C VAL A 482 12.50 40.88 15.04
N THR A 483 11.31 41.47 15.13
CA THR A 483 11.01 42.48 16.16
C THR A 483 10.86 41.91 17.56
N GLU A 484 10.25 40.72 17.67
CA GLU A 484 9.94 40.08 18.95
C GLU A 484 11.02 39.06 19.36
N ASN A 485 11.94 38.73 18.45
CA ASN A 485 12.96 37.69 18.61
C ASN A 485 12.38 36.34 19.09
N ASN A 486 11.16 36.03 18.66
CA ASN A 486 10.42 34.83 19.05
C ASN A 486 10.37 33.83 17.87
N PRO A 487 11.10 32.70 17.93
CA PRO A 487 11.14 31.72 16.85
C PRO A 487 9.88 30.85 16.76
N ALA A 488 8.93 30.97 17.70
CA ALA A 488 7.68 30.20 17.70
C ALA A 488 6.59 30.80 16.79
N LEU A 489 6.80 31.98 16.21
CA LEU A 489 5.80 32.62 15.35
C LEU A 489 5.78 31.98 13.96
N GLY A 490 4.68 31.34 13.61
CA GLY A 490 4.48 30.65 12.33
C GLY A 490 3.25 31.11 11.57
N ILE A 491 2.84 30.30 10.60
CA ILE A 491 1.66 30.54 9.78
C ILE A 491 0.45 29.87 10.40
N ASP A 492 -0.60 30.65 10.60
CA ASP A 492 -1.89 30.17 11.12
C ASP A 492 -2.71 29.47 10.03
N CYS A 493 -2.39 28.22 9.72
CA CYS A 493 -3.15 27.47 8.72
C CYS A 493 -4.62 27.25 9.11
N LEU A 494 -4.94 27.23 10.41
CA LEU A 494 -6.28 26.92 10.92
C LEU A 494 -7.16 28.16 11.15
N ARG A 495 -6.62 29.37 10.91
CA ARG A 495 -7.32 30.66 11.11
C ARG A 495 -7.85 30.84 12.53
N LYS A 496 -7.07 30.44 13.53
CA LYS A 496 -7.38 30.63 14.95
C LYS A 496 -7.20 32.09 15.42
N GLY A 497 -6.49 32.92 14.65
CA GLY A 497 -6.28 34.34 14.92
C GLY A 497 -5.01 34.65 15.72
N THR A 498 -4.16 33.66 15.98
CA THR A 498 -2.87 33.78 16.68
C THR A 498 -1.79 33.16 15.79
N ASN A 499 -0.60 33.75 15.71
CA ASN A 499 0.53 33.21 14.93
C ASN A 499 1.50 32.40 15.78
N ASP A 500 1.29 32.31 17.09
CA ASP A 500 2.21 31.60 17.98
C ASP A 500 1.95 30.09 17.94
N MET A 501 2.90 29.34 17.40
CA MET A 501 2.81 27.89 17.27
C MET A 501 2.86 27.18 18.63
N LYS A 502 3.40 27.82 19.67
CA LYS A 502 3.37 27.33 21.04
C LYS A 502 1.95 27.36 21.59
N GLU A 503 1.25 28.47 21.42
CA GLU A 503 -0.17 28.58 21.80
C GLU A 503 -1.07 27.66 20.96
N GLN A 504 -0.77 27.54 19.67
CA GLN A 504 -1.52 26.67 18.78
C GLN A 504 -1.24 25.17 18.98
N ASN A 505 -0.20 24.81 19.74
CA ASN A 505 0.32 23.44 19.92
C ASN A 505 0.68 22.77 18.57
N VAL A 506 1.40 23.49 17.71
CA VAL A 506 1.95 22.97 16.45
C VAL A 506 3.41 22.59 16.69
N ILE A 507 3.63 21.33 17.01
CA ILE A 507 4.91 20.83 17.50
C ILE A 507 5.43 19.76 16.53
N GLU A 508 6.72 19.85 16.21
CA GLU A 508 7.45 18.86 15.42
C GLU A 508 8.70 18.41 16.17
N THR A 509 9.25 17.26 15.80
CA THR A 509 10.49 16.76 16.41
C THR A 509 11.71 17.46 15.85
N LEU A 510 12.66 17.82 16.71
CA LEU A 510 13.92 18.43 16.29
C LEU A 510 14.67 17.50 15.32
N LEU A 511 14.73 16.20 15.65
CA LEU A 511 15.36 15.17 14.83
C LEU A 511 14.77 15.14 13.42
N GLY A 512 13.44 15.22 13.29
CA GLY A 512 12.77 15.24 12.00
C GLY A 512 13.15 16.43 11.14
N LYS A 513 13.13 17.66 11.69
CA LYS A 513 13.51 18.87 10.96
C LYS A 513 14.98 18.87 10.54
N LYS A 514 15.89 18.44 11.43
CA LYS A 514 17.31 18.31 11.10
C LYS A 514 17.55 17.35 9.93
N GLN A 515 16.88 16.20 9.96
CA GLN A 515 17.03 15.19 8.93
C GLN A 515 16.50 15.68 7.59
N GLN A 516 15.36 16.38 7.56
CA GLN A 516 14.82 16.99 6.34
C GLN A 516 15.83 17.96 5.68
N ILE A 517 16.43 18.86 6.47
CA ILE A 517 17.43 19.81 5.95
C ILE A 517 18.67 19.08 5.43
N SER A 518 19.17 18.10 6.18
CA SER A 518 20.35 17.31 5.83
C SER A 518 20.14 16.53 4.53
N LEU A 519 19.06 15.76 4.45
CA LEU A 519 18.74 14.91 3.29
C LEU A 519 18.47 15.75 2.03
N ALA A 520 17.70 16.84 2.14
CA ALA A 520 17.45 17.72 1.01
C ALA A 520 18.76 18.31 0.47
N THR A 521 19.62 18.81 1.35
CA THR A 521 20.92 19.40 0.96
C THR A 521 21.85 18.37 0.33
N GLN A 522 21.95 17.18 0.91
CA GLN A 522 22.76 16.08 0.38
C GLN A 522 22.29 15.67 -1.02
N MET A 523 20.98 15.57 -1.21
CA MET A 523 20.40 15.19 -2.49
C MET A 523 20.65 16.26 -3.56
N VAL A 524 20.49 17.55 -3.25
CA VAL A 524 20.83 18.65 -4.17
C VAL A 524 22.31 18.63 -4.54
N ARG A 525 23.20 18.40 -3.57
CA ARG A 525 24.64 18.24 -3.80
C ARG A 525 24.94 17.07 -4.75
N MET A 526 24.21 15.96 -4.65
CA MET A 526 24.36 14.84 -5.59
C MET A 526 23.91 15.24 -7.01
N ILE A 527 22.76 15.91 -7.15
CA ILE A 527 22.24 16.31 -8.46
C ILE A 527 23.17 17.32 -9.15
N LEU A 528 23.64 18.35 -8.43
CA LEU A 528 24.50 19.39 -8.99
C LEU A 528 25.87 18.87 -9.46
N LYS A 529 26.30 17.69 -8.98
CA LYS A 529 27.52 17.01 -9.41
C LYS A 529 27.35 16.23 -10.71
N ILE A 530 26.13 16.07 -11.23
CA ILE A 530 25.84 15.32 -12.45
C ILE A 530 25.78 16.29 -13.63
N ASP A 531 26.80 16.27 -14.48
CA ASP A 531 26.90 17.14 -15.66
C ASP A 531 26.80 16.39 -17.01
N ASP A 532 26.99 15.07 -17.04
CA ASP A 532 26.97 14.25 -18.26
C ASP A 532 25.95 13.10 -18.14
N ILE A 533 24.89 13.15 -18.95
CA ILE A 533 23.88 12.09 -19.03
C ILE A 533 24.09 11.30 -20.31
N ARG A 534 24.28 9.97 -20.19
CA ARG A 534 24.39 9.06 -21.34
C ARG A 534 23.26 8.04 -21.32
N LYS A 535 22.37 8.10 -22.30
CA LYS A 535 21.27 7.13 -22.44
C LYS A 535 21.48 6.25 -23.68
N PRO A 536 21.43 4.90 -23.55
CA PRO A 536 21.47 4.02 -24.70
C PRO A 536 20.13 4.07 -25.47
N GLU A 537 20.19 4.28 -26.77
CA GLU A 537 19.03 4.48 -27.66
C GLU A 537 18.10 3.24 -27.74
N LYS A 538 18.60 2.05 -27.37
CA LYS A 538 17.83 0.78 -27.39
C LYS A 538 16.56 0.78 -26.52
N GLU A 539 16.44 1.65 -25.52
CA GLU A 539 15.19 1.80 -24.75
C GLU A 539 14.07 2.48 -25.55
N ARG A 540 14.39 3.45 -26.42
CA ARG A 540 13.40 4.12 -27.26
C ARG A 540 12.88 3.20 -28.35
N GLU A 541 13.75 2.51 -29.09
CA GLU A 541 13.32 1.57 -30.14
C GLU A 541 12.53 0.38 -29.58
N ARG A 542 12.88 -0.12 -28.39
CA ARG A 542 12.11 -1.20 -27.74
C ARG A 542 10.73 -0.72 -27.31
N LYS A 543 10.62 0.48 -26.73
CA LYS A 543 9.36 1.11 -26.33
C LYS A 543 8.48 1.50 -27.53
N GLU A 544 9.06 1.99 -28.63
CA GLU A 544 8.31 2.27 -29.87
C GLU A 544 7.85 0.98 -30.56
N ARG A 545 8.65 -0.09 -30.51
CA ARG A 545 8.23 -1.42 -30.98
C ARG A 545 7.15 -2.03 -30.10
N GLU A 546 7.16 -1.79 -28.78
CA GLU A 546 6.10 -2.23 -27.86
C GLU A 546 4.81 -1.42 -28.08
N ARG A 547 4.87 -0.08 -28.15
CA ARG A 547 3.72 0.78 -28.49
C ARG A 547 3.16 0.50 -29.90
N GLY A 548 4.03 0.21 -30.87
CA GLY A 548 3.65 -0.19 -32.22
C GLY A 548 3.02 -1.59 -32.28
N ARG A 549 3.40 -2.51 -31.38
CA ARG A 549 2.75 -3.82 -31.23
C ARG A 549 1.38 -3.69 -30.58
N GLU A 550 1.24 -2.88 -29.54
CA GLU A 550 -0.04 -2.60 -28.88
C GLU A 550 -1.04 -1.92 -29.83
N ARG A 551 -0.58 -0.96 -30.65
CA ARG A 551 -1.41 -0.36 -31.72
C ARG A 551 -1.85 -1.40 -32.75
N LYS A 552 -0.94 -2.26 -33.22
CA LYS A 552 -1.27 -3.32 -34.17
C LYS A 552 -2.18 -4.41 -33.58
N GLU A 553 -2.07 -4.71 -32.29
CA GLU A 553 -3.00 -5.60 -31.59
C GLU A 553 -4.37 -4.95 -31.38
N GLY A 554 -4.42 -3.65 -31.09
CA GLY A 554 -5.65 -2.85 -31.05
C GLY A 554 -6.36 -2.78 -32.40
N GLU A 555 -5.62 -2.55 -33.48
CA GLU A 555 -6.12 -2.57 -34.86
C GLU A 555 -6.60 -3.96 -35.26
N ARG A 556 -5.87 -5.03 -34.94
CA ARG A 556 -6.31 -6.41 -35.20
C ARG A 556 -7.58 -6.77 -34.44
N ARG A 557 -7.69 -6.37 -33.16
CA ARG A 557 -8.94 -6.52 -32.38
C ARG A 557 -10.09 -5.69 -32.95
N GLY A 558 -9.79 -4.52 -33.50
CA GLY A 558 -10.74 -3.67 -34.23
C GLY A 558 -11.24 -4.34 -35.51
N GLU A 559 -10.33 -4.85 -36.34
CA GLU A 559 -10.62 -5.57 -37.57
C GLU A 559 -11.35 -6.90 -37.31
N GLU A 560 -11.04 -7.60 -36.23
CA GLU A 560 -11.71 -8.84 -35.82
C GLU A 560 -13.15 -8.58 -35.38
N ARG A 561 -13.39 -7.51 -34.61
CA ARG A 561 -14.75 -7.01 -34.30
C ARG A 561 -15.50 -6.53 -35.54
N GLU A 562 -14.81 -5.95 -36.51
CA GLU A 562 -15.40 -5.54 -37.78
C GLU A 562 -15.71 -6.74 -38.69
N ARG A 563 -14.89 -7.79 -38.66
CA ARG A 563 -15.11 -9.07 -39.34
C ARG A 563 -16.23 -9.86 -38.69
N GLU A 564 -16.42 -9.80 -37.38
CA GLU A 564 -17.61 -10.36 -36.71
C GLU A 564 -18.88 -9.60 -37.10
N ARG A 565 -18.83 -8.26 -37.19
CA ARG A 565 -19.94 -7.43 -37.69
C ARG A 565 -20.25 -7.68 -39.18
N LYS A 566 -19.23 -7.84 -40.03
CA LYS A 566 -19.36 -8.15 -41.46
C LYS A 566 -19.72 -9.61 -41.71
N GLY A 567 -19.26 -10.53 -40.88
CA GLY A 567 -19.62 -11.96 -40.86
C GLY A 567 -21.07 -12.18 -40.43
N GLY A 568 -21.55 -11.40 -39.45
CA GLY A 568 -22.97 -11.31 -39.09
C GLY A 568 -23.86 -10.75 -40.20
N ARG A 569 -23.30 -9.93 -41.12
CA ARG A 569 -23.99 -9.47 -42.34
C ARG A 569 -23.92 -10.50 -43.49
N ARG A 570 -22.77 -11.14 -43.73
CA ARG A 570 -22.64 -12.17 -44.78
C ARG A 570 -23.39 -13.48 -44.45
N GLY A 571 -23.54 -13.83 -43.17
CA GLY A 571 -24.43 -14.90 -42.72
C GLY A 571 -25.93 -14.61 -42.90
N ARG A 572 -26.31 -13.34 -43.15
CA ARG A 572 -27.69 -12.93 -43.44
C ARG A 572 -27.97 -12.65 -44.92
N GLU A 573 -26.96 -12.58 -45.78
CA GLU A 573 -27.11 -12.36 -47.23
C GLU A 573 -26.90 -13.63 -48.08
N GLY A 574 -26.33 -14.72 -47.53
CA GLY A 574 -26.19 -16.01 -48.23
C GLY A 574 -27.39 -16.99 -48.16
N LYS A 575 -28.45 -16.67 -47.42
CA LYS A 575 -29.68 -17.50 -47.29
C LYS A 575 -30.98 -16.69 -47.51
N ARG A 576 -30.93 -15.67 -48.37
CA ARG A 576 -32.09 -14.86 -48.78
C ARG A 576 -32.22 -14.71 -50.31
N GLY A 577 -31.79 -15.71 -51.06
CA GLY A 577 -32.15 -15.91 -52.47
C GLY A 577 -32.82 -17.27 -52.61
N LYS A 578 -34.13 -17.27 -52.89
CA LYS A 578 -35.08 -18.41 -52.95
C LYS A 578 -35.68 -18.78 -51.57
N ARG A 579 -37.02 -18.69 -51.48
CA ARG A 579 -37.91 -18.86 -50.29
C ARG A 579 -38.22 -17.59 -49.49
N GLY A 580 -38.67 -16.52 -50.17
CA GLY A 580 -39.10 -15.27 -49.53
C GLY A 580 -40.25 -14.51 -50.21
N ARG A 581 -40.98 -15.12 -51.15
CA ARG A 581 -42.23 -14.59 -51.74
C ARG A 581 -43.36 -15.59 -51.48
N GLY A 582 -44.02 -15.47 -50.33
CA GLY A 582 -45.12 -16.36 -49.94
C GLY A 582 -45.48 -16.31 -48.45
N LYS A 583 -44.58 -15.85 -47.57
CA LYS A 583 -44.85 -15.75 -46.12
C LYS A 583 -45.28 -14.35 -45.65
N ARG A 584 -44.82 -13.28 -46.32
CA ARG A 584 -45.21 -11.89 -45.99
C ARG A 584 -46.61 -11.48 -46.46
N GLU A 585 -47.24 -12.29 -47.31
CA GLU A 585 -48.61 -12.08 -47.78
C GLU A 585 -49.65 -12.83 -46.93
N ARG A 586 -49.20 -13.81 -46.12
CA ARG A 586 -50.01 -14.52 -45.13
C ARG A 586 -50.04 -13.79 -43.78
N GLU A 587 -48.90 -13.26 -43.33
CA GLU A 587 -48.82 -12.51 -42.06
C GLU A 587 -49.52 -11.12 -42.11
N ARG A 588 -49.72 -10.55 -43.31
CA ARG A 588 -50.48 -9.30 -43.50
C ARG A 588 -52.01 -9.55 -43.48
N LYS A 589 -52.45 -10.69 -44.02
CA LYS A 589 -53.86 -11.14 -44.01
C LYS A 589 -54.32 -11.68 -42.66
N GLU A 590 -53.41 -12.15 -41.81
CA GLU A 590 -53.73 -12.57 -40.43
C GLU A 590 -53.88 -11.37 -39.49
N ARG A 591 -53.05 -10.33 -39.63
CA ARG A 591 -53.15 -9.09 -38.84
C ARG A 591 -54.38 -8.23 -39.19
N GLU A 592 -54.84 -8.26 -40.44
CA GLU A 592 -56.11 -7.63 -40.84
C GLU A 592 -57.34 -8.39 -40.29
N LYS A 593 -57.24 -9.72 -40.11
CA LYS A 593 -58.30 -10.54 -39.50
C LYS A 593 -58.34 -10.47 -37.97
N GLU A 594 -57.22 -10.21 -37.30
CA GLU A 594 -57.17 -9.92 -35.86
C GLU A 594 -57.78 -8.55 -35.54
N GLY A 595 -57.51 -7.53 -36.36
CA GLY A 595 -58.10 -6.19 -36.19
C GLY A 595 -59.62 -6.11 -36.43
N GLU A 596 -60.19 -6.99 -37.27
CA GLU A 596 -61.64 -7.13 -37.45
C GLU A 596 -62.33 -7.92 -36.32
N ARG A 597 -61.60 -8.79 -35.60
CA ARG A 597 -62.11 -9.53 -34.44
C ARG A 597 -62.17 -8.65 -33.18
N GLU A 598 -61.15 -7.82 -32.95
CA GLU A 598 -61.14 -6.85 -31.83
C GLU A 598 -62.16 -5.72 -31.99
N ARG A 599 -62.59 -5.40 -33.22
CA ARG A 599 -63.70 -4.44 -33.48
C ARG A 599 -65.09 -5.04 -33.33
N LYS A 600 -65.24 -6.37 -33.44
CA LYS A 600 -66.49 -7.08 -33.15
C LYS A 600 -66.68 -7.37 -31.65
N GLU A 601 -65.60 -7.62 -30.91
CA GLU A 601 -65.66 -7.83 -29.46
C GLU A 601 -65.91 -6.54 -28.67
N ARG A 602 -65.57 -5.36 -29.21
CA ARG A 602 -65.91 -4.04 -28.60
C ARG A 602 -67.32 -3.54 -28.94
N GLY A 603 -68.08 -4.28 -29.75
CA GLY A 603 -69.45 -3.94 -30.16
C GLY A 603 -70.55 -4.60 -29.32
N GLU A 604 -70.22 -5.58 -28.48
CA GLU A 604 -71.21 -6.36 -27.69
C GLU A 604 -71.13 -6.11 -26.17
N GLU A 605 -70.36 -5.10 -25.73
CA GLU A 605 -70.29 -4.69 -24.32
C GLU A 605 -71.07 -3.37 -24.07
N ARG A 606 -72.25 -3.26 -24.70
CA ARG A 606 -73.35 -2.40 -24.23
C ARG A 606 -74.53 -3.28 -23.87
N GLY A 607 -74.59 -3.64 -22.58
CA GLY A 607 -75.78 -4.18 -21.95
C GLY A 607 -75.62 -5.62 -21.49
N ARG A 608 -75.29 -5.81 -20.21
CA ARG A 608 -76.08 -6.55 -19.21
C ARG A 608 -75.25 -6.78 -17.96
N GLY A 609 -75.77 -6.31 -16.83
CA GLY A 609 -75.23 -6.58 -15.51
C GLY A 609 -75.65 -7.94 -14.95
N LYS A 610 -75.15 -8.18 -13.72
CA LYS A 610 -75.44 -9.25 -12.77
C LYS A 610 -74.78 -10.61 -13.04
N ARG A 611 -73.78 -10.99 -12.23
CA ARG A 611 -73.88 -11.99 -11.15
C ARG A 611 -72.49 -12.37 -10.63
N GLU A 612 -72.43 -12.63 -9.33
CA GLU A 612 -71.29 -13.07 -8.52
C GLU A 612 -70.87 -14.51 -8.82
N GLY A 613 -69.63 -14.88 -8.46
CA GLY A 613 -69.25 -16.24 -8.07
C GLY A 613 -68.10 -16.91 -8.84
N GLU A 614 -67.10 -17.38 -8.06
CA GLU A 614 -66.16 -18.49 -8.35
C GLU A 614 -64.88 -18.22 -9.16
N GLY A 615 -63.71 -18.61 -8.60
CA GLY A 615 -62.45 -18.64 -9.36
C GLY A 615 -61.13 -18.79 -8.59
N GLY A 616 -61.07 -19.53 -7.48
CA GLY A 616 -59.83 -19.72 -6.69
C GLY A 616 -58.74 -20.59 -7.33
N GLY A 617 -59.05 -21.40 -8.36
CA GLY A 617 -58.11 -22.40 -8.90
C GLY A 617 -57.14 -21.91 -9.99
N LYS A 618 -57.36 -20.75 -10.62
CA LYS A 618 -56.53 -20.29 -11.77
C LYS A 618 -55.29 -19.49 -11.38
N ARG A 619 -55.13 -19.15 -10.10
CA ARG A 619 -53.99 -18.36 -9.61
C ARG A 619 -52.81 -19.25 -9.22
N GLU A 620 -53.06 -20.41 -8.62
CA GLU A 620 -52.03 -21.37 -8.21
C GLU A 620 -51.34 -22.05 -9.41
N GLU A 621 -52.08 -22.47 -10.45
CA GLU A 621 -51.48 -23.04 -11.68
C GLU A 621 -50.56 -22.04 -12.42
N ARG A 622 -50.79 -20.74 -12.24
CA ARG A 622 -49.99 -19.71 -12.91
C ARG A 622 -48.68 -19.45 -12.16
N GLU A 623 -48.72 -19.49 -10.83
CA GLU A 623 -47.52 -19.35 -10.00
C GLU A 623 -46.63 -20.59 -10.07
N GLU A 624 -47.20 -21.79 -10.20
CA GLU A 624 -46.42 -23.03 -10.33
C GLU A 624 -45.65 -23.08 -11.65
N ARG A 625 -46.26 -22.63 -12.76
CA ARG A 625 -45.62 -22.53 -14.07
C ARG A 625 -44.52 -21.46 -14.14
N GLU A 626 -44.61 -20.39 -13.35
CA GLU A 626 -43.53 -19.39 -13.25
C GLU A 626 -42.33 -19.94 -12.46
N ARG A 627 -42.58 -20.67 -11.38
CA ARG A 627 -41.52 -21.31 -10.58
C ARG A 627 -40.78 -22.40 -11.35
N GLU A 628 -41.47 -23.12 -12.23
CA GLU A 628 -40.85 -24.13 -13.10
C GLU A 628 -39.92 -23.48 -14.14
N ARG A 629 -40.35 -22.35 -14.74
CA ARG A 629 -39.53 -21.60 -15.70
C ARG A 629 -38.27 -21.01 -15.07
N GLU A 630 -38.36 -20.50 -13.84
CA GLU A 630 -37.18 -20.00 -13.12
C GLU A 630 -36.19 -21.11 -12.76
N ARG A 631 -36.67 -22.33 -12.50
CA ARG A 631 -35.81 -23.49 -12.24
C ARG A 631 -35.07 -23.93 -13.50
N GLU A 632 -35.76 -24.01 -14.64
CA GLU A 632 -35.13 -24.33 -15.93
C GLU A 632 -34.09 -23.29 -16.34
N GLU A 633 -34.34 -22.00 -16.09
CA GLU A 633 -33.39 -20.94 -16.43
C GLU A 633 -32.13 -20.99 -15.56
N LYS A 634 -32.27 -21.30 -14.26
CA LYS A 634 -31.14 -21.50 -13.34
C LYS A 634 -30.31 -22.75 -13.67
N GLU A 635 -30.93 -23.83 -14.15
CA GLU A 635 -30.20 -25.01 -14.62
C GLU A 635 -29.40 -24.72 -15.90
N ARG A 636 -29.99 -24.02 -16.87
CA ARG A 636 -29.29 -23.59 -18.10
C ARG A 636 -28.12 -22.65 -17.80
N GLU A 637 -28.23 -21.80 -16.78
CA GLU A 637 -27.12 -20.94 -16.37
C GLU A 637 -25.98 -21.73 -15.68
N LYS A 638 -26.31 -22.75 -14.88
CA LYS A 638 -25.33 -23.67 -14.28
C LYS A 638 -24.60 -24.50 -15.33
N GLU A 639 -25.31 -24.98 -16.35
CA GLU A 639 -24.73 -25.74 -17.45
C GLU A 639 -23.76 -24.89 -18.28
N ARG A 640 -24.14 -23.65 -18.60
CA ARG A 640 -23.23 -22.67 -19.24
C ARG A 640 -22.00 -22.31 -18.41
N LYS A 641 -22.10 -22.32 -17.08
CA LYS A 641 -20.95 -22.09 -16.18
C LYS A 641 -20.03 -23.32 -16.13
N ARG A 642 -20.56 -24.54 -16.24
CA ARG A 642 -19.77 -25.78 -16.33
C ARG A 642 -19.01 -25.85 -17.66
N GLU A 643 -19.65 -25.56 -18.79
CA GLU A 643 -19.00 -25.52 -20.11
C GLU A 643 -17.85 -24.49 -20.16
N ARG A 644 -18.06 -23.30 -19.56
CA ARG A 644 -17.01 -22.26 -19.45
C ARG A 644 -15.86 -22.65 -18.50
N GLY A 645 -16.13 -23.51 -17.52
CA GLY A 645 -15.12 -24.07 -16.62
C GLY A 645 -14.23 -25.10 -17.34
N GLU A 646 -14.83 -25.96 -18.16
CA GLU A 646 -14.12 -26.99 -18.93
C GLU A 646 -13.26 -26.39 -20.06
N GLU A 647 -13.71 -25.32 -20.73
CA GLU A 647 -12.88 -24.58 -21.69
C GLU A 647 -11.65 -23.92 -21.05
N ARG A 648 -11.78 -23.43 -19.80
CA ARG A 648 -10.65 -22.84 -19.05
C ARG A 648 -9.66 -23.90 -18.57
N GLY A 649 -10.12 -25.12 -18.24
CA GLY A 649 -9.27 -26.26 -17.90
C GLY A 649 -8.39 -26.71 -19.07
N ARG A 650 -8.97 -26.83 -20.28
CA ARG A 650 -8.24 -27.25 -21.48
C ARG A 650 -7.18 -26.22 -21.94
N GLY A 651 -7.45 -24.92 -21.78
CA GLY A 651 -6.45 -23.87 -22.04
C GLY A 651 -5.29 -23.83 -21.02
N GLY A 652 -5.54 -24.29 -19.79
CA GLY A 652 -4.51 -24.45 -18.75
C GLY A 652 -3.53 -25.58 -19.05
N GLU A 653 -4.02 -26.71 -19.55
CA GLU A 653 -3.19 -27.87 -19.90
C GLU A 653 -2.30 -27.61 -21.13
N GLU A 654 -2.81 -26.99 -22.20
CA GLU A 654 -2.01 -26.64 -23.38
C GLU A 654 -0.92 -25.59 -23.09
N SER A 655 -1.15 -24.69 -22.14
CA SER A 655 -0.18 -23.68 -21.71
C SER A 655 0.87 -24.24 -20.75
N GLY A 656 0.51 -25.25 -19.95
CA GLY A 656 1.43 -26.06 -19.14
C GLY A 656 2.40 -26.87 -20.00
N GLU A 657 1.90 -27.60 -20.99
CA GLU A 657 2.73 -28.42 -21.89
C GLU A 657 3.71 -27.58 -22.73
N ARG A 658 3.30 -26.38 -23.17
CA ARG A 658 4.20 -25.44 -23.87
C ARG A 658 5.31 -24.89 -22.97
N LYS A 659 5.02 -24.60 -21.70
CA LYS A 659 6.04 -24.17 -20.72
C LYS A 659 7.00 -25.31 -20.37
N GLU A 660 6.53 -26.55 -20.30
CA GLU A 660 7.37 -27.71 -20.02
C GLU A 660 8.28 -28.08 -21.21
N ARG A 661 7.78 -28.03 -22.44
CA ARG A 661 8.60 -28.17 -23.67
C ARG A 661 9.65 -27.07 -23.79
N GLY A 662 9.32 -25.84 -23.36
CA GLY A 662 10.27 -24.72 -23.30
C GLY A 662 11.40 -24.91 -22.28
N ARG A 663 11.10 -25.47 -21.10
CA ARG A 663 12.10 -25.80 -20.07
C ARG A 663 12.99 -26.97 -20.49
N ARG A 664 12.45 -28.01 -21.13
CA ARG A 664 13.25 -29.15 -21.65
C ARG A 664 14.23 -28.70 -22.76
N LYS A 665 13.81 -27.80 -23.67
CA LYS A 665 14.70 -27.22 -24.70
C LYS A 665 15.81 -26.33 -24.12
N ARG A 666 15.55 -25.61 -23.03
CA ARG A 666 16.58 -24.81 -22.32
C ARG A 666 17.57 -25.68 -21.54
N GLY A 667 17.11 -26.79 -20.95
CA GLY A 667 17.97 -27.78 -20.29
C GLY A 667 18.90 -28.51 -21.27
N ALA A 668 18.40 -28.89 -22.45
CA ALA A 668 19.20 -29.54 -23.50
C ALA A 668 20.30 -28.62 -24.07
N ARG A 669 20.01 -27.31 -24.23
CA ARG A 669 21.03 -26.32 -24.64
C ARG A 669 22.10 -26.05 -23.58
N LYS A 670 21.77 -26.21 -22.30
CA LYS A 670 22.74 -26.05 -21.20
C LYS A 670 23.69 -27.25 -21.13
N ARG A 671 23.18 -28.48 -21.31
CA ARG A 671 23.98 -29.72 -21.37
C ARG A 671 24.85 -29.84 -22.63
N GLY A 672 24.46 -29.23 -23.74
CA GLY A 672 25.30 -29.16 -24.95
C GLY A 672 26.53 -28.25 -24.78
N ARG A 673 26.41 -27.16 -24.02
CA ARG A 673 27.53 -26.24 -23.75
C ARG A 673 28.52 -26.74 -22.70
N GLU A 674 28.12 -27.71 -21.87
CA GLU A 674 29.00 -28.37 -20.89
C GLU A 674 29.73 -29.60 -21.48
N ARG A 675 29.49 -29.96 -22.75
CA ARG A 675 30.19 -31.04 -23.46
C ARG A 675 31.14 -30.56 -24.58
N GLU A 676 31.22 -29.27 -24.83
CA GLU A 676 32.21 -28.63 -25.71
C GLU A 676 33.22 -27.78 -24.91
N GLY A 677 33.45 -28.16 -23.65
CA GLY A 677 34.55 -27.71 -22.82
C GLY A 677 35.50 -28.85 -22.54
#